data_AF-A0A7X7I6A1-F1
#
_entry.id   AF-A0A7X7I6A1-F1
#
_cell.length_a   1.000
_cell.length_b   1.000
_cell.length_c   1.000
_cell.angle_alpha   90.00
_cell.angle_beta   90.00
_cell.angle_gamma   90.00
#
_symmetry.space_group_name_H-M   'P 1'
#
loop_
_entity.id
_entity.type
_entity.pdbx_description
1 polymer ?
#
loop_
_entity_poly.entity_id
_entity_poly.type
_entity_poly.pdbx_seq_one_letter_code
_entity_poly.pdbx_strand_id
1 'polypeptide(L)'
;MEDQLSFGFEDNDALAGFRLERVEVYNWGTFHEKVWSLTPGGKNALLTGDIGSGKSTLVDAITTLLVPANRISYNKAAGAESKERSLRSYVQGYYKSERTEGGSGARPVPLRDQNSYSVILGVFVNTGYLQTVTLAQVFWIKELQGQPNRFFIVADGELNIAEHFANFGNDIKNLKKNLKNINIVENVYDSFPPYCASFRRRFGIENEQAMELFHQTVSMKSVGNLTDFVRSHMLEAFEVDARIEALIDHFDNLNRAHDAVLKAKRQIEQLRPIINDLDKHESVSSVKKNLVSCRDNLRTYFSLIKCELLEKRIRNLDEEHRRLSARIDQLKEQHTLFHAERDRIRQAIAENGGDRLERIKSDIHNLNEKKNARLRKFEEYRTLLEELNLSVTIDVESFVKNQMFASKRLSGFEQKETDLQNRRIESEVKLKTERDKHIEIVGELDSLRSRKSNIDSKQIEIRKGMCKSLGIDEEEIPFVGELLQVRPEESVWEGAIERLLRNFGLSLLVPERHYAKIADWVDRTNLRGRIVYFKVPLKQPENEVVNLHPDSLVRKLSIKPESEFYTWVDTEIKKRFDYACCKSMEQFRREKQAVTISGQIKGTGNRHEKDDRHDLHDRSRYILGWSNEEKIRLLDKQRISVEKEIQHIAAVISLLQNEKKKYDTEKTLLVRLEGYSSFDELDWKPISAQIEELERERKELENTSDILKTLQVQLLELENSIKENDIKLDKEKYDIAQNEGKQNQANELLKQCQEMITDEGKLKLNPLLDQLDTMRNEVLADRQLTVESIDHRQTDLREWLQKKIDNDDKRIKTLEERIIRNMEGYRRDYVAETVEVDAKIESGPEFKKMLKQLEADDLPKFESRFKSLLNENTIREIANFQSQLNRERQEIKERIDRINQSLAGIEYNRGRYIVLEDQ
;
A
#
# COMPACT_ATOMS: atom_id res chain seq x y z
N MET A 1 -85.86 50.74 -52.68
CA MET A 1 -87.31 50.56 -52.93
C MET A 1 -87.69 49.31 -52.18
N GLU A 2 -88.44 49.33 -51.09
CA GLU A 2 -89.30 50.30 -50.41
C GLU A 2 -89.19 49.92 -48.92
N ASP A 3 -88.79 50.84 -48.04
CA ASP A 3 -89.67 51.52 -47.06
C ASP A 3 -90.12 50.60 -45.90
N GLN A 4 -90.16 50.96 -44.62
CA GLN A 4 -89.86 52.17 -43.85
C GLN A 4 -90.20 51.84 -42.37
N LEU A 5 -89.54 52.54 -41.43
CA LEU A 5 -90.00 52.91 -40.07
C LEU A 5 -90.12 51.76 -39.02
N SER A 6 -89.74 51.90 -37.75
CA SER A 6 -89.74 53.09 -36.89
C SER A 6 -88.71 52.94 -35.76
N PHE A 7 -87.90 53.97 -35.54
CA PHE A 7 -87.21 54.23 -34.28
C PHE A 7 -88.23 54.47 -33.18
N GLY A 8 -88.02 53.87 -32.02
CA GLY A 8 -88.63 54.26 -30.76
C GLY A 8 -87.51 54.49 -29.75
N PHE A 9 -86.82 55.63 -29.86
CA PHE A 9 -86.04 56.16 -28.75
C PHE A 9 -87.04 56.69 -27.73
N GLU A 10 -87.13 56.08 -26.56
CA GLU A 10 -87.72 56.76 -25.40
C GLU A 10 -86.73 57.84 -24.94
N ASP A 11 -87.21 59.07 -24.82
CA ASP A 11 -86.48 60.33 -24.53
C ASP A 11 -85.85 60.42 -23.13
N ASN A 12 -85.36 59.32 -22.54
CA ASN A 12 -84.66 59.37 -21.25
C ASN A 12 -83.71 58.17 -21.02
N ASP A 13 -82.40 58.38 -21.14
CA ASP A 13 -81.34 57.40 -20.80
C ASP A 13 -81.32 57.03 -19.30
N ALA A 14 -82.20 57.63 -18.49
CA ALA A 14 -82.37 57.37 -17.07
C ALA A 14 -82.74 55.91 -16.72
N LEU A 15 -83.16 55.08 -17.69
CA LEU A 15 -83.53 53.67 -17.49
C LEU A 15 -82.60 52.66 -18.18
N ALA A 16 -81.50 53.09 -18.80
CA ALA A 16 -80.52 52.18 -19.42
C ALA A 16 -79.82 51.29 -18.36
N GLY A 17 -79.56 50.03 -18.72
CA GLY A 17 -78.92 49.00 -17.88
C GLY A 17 -79.88 47.94 -17.36
N PHE A 18 -79.37 46.79 -16.90
CA PHE A 18 -80.19 45.72 -16.34
C PHE A 18 -80.75 46.10 -14.97
N ARG A 19 -82.08 46.05 -14.82
CA ARG A 19 -82.79 46.40 -13.59
C ARG A 19 -83.74 45.30 -13.17
N LEU A 20 -83.92 45.13 -11.85
CA LEU A 20 -84.82 44.12 -11.31
C LEU A 20 -86.29 44.48 -11.63
N GLU A 21 -86.91 43.70 -12.50
CA GLU A 21 -88.30 43.87 -12.93
C GLU A 21 -89.24 43.14 -11.96
N ARG A 22 -88.90 41.89 -11.65
CA ARG A 22 -89.68 40.99 -10.80
C ARG A 22 -88.77 40.07 -10.00
N VAL A 23 -89.10 39.81 -8.74
CA VAL A 23 -88.50 38.75 -7.93
C VAL A 23 -89.59 37.84 -7.40
N GLU A 24 -89.40 36.54 -7.55
CA GLU A 24 -90.28 35.50 -7.03
C GLU A 24 -89.54 34.61 -6.05
N VAL A 25 -90.19 34.27 -4.95
CA VAL A 25 -89.67 33.33 -3.95
C VAL A 25 -90.70 32.27 -3.64
N TYR A 26 -90.25 31.02 -3.57
CA TYR A 26 -91.02 29.87 -3.12
C TYR A 26 -90.25 29.17 -2.02
N ASN A 27 -90.93 28.90 -0.90
CA ASN A 27 -90.34 28.18 0.21
C ASN A 27 -89.03 28.81 0.75
N TRP A 28 -88.98 30.13 0.91
CA TRP A 28 -87.79 30.86 1.37
C TRP A 28 -88.03 31.64 2.68
N GLY A 29 -87.24 31.39 3.71
CA GLY A 29 -87.45 31.95 5.05
C GLY A 29 -88.84 31.59 5.57
N THR A 30 -89.60 32.61 6.01
CA THR A 30 -90.99 32.46 6.47
C THR A 30 -92.02 32.33 5.34
N PHE A 31 -91.64 32.52 4.07
CA PHE A 31 -92.56 32.39 2.91
C PHE A 31 -92.78 30.90 2.56
N HIS A 32 -93.95 30.34 2.85
CA HIS A 32 -94.22 28.89 2.76
C HIS A 32 -95.40 28.56 1.82
N GLU A 33 -95.31 27.41 1.12
CA GLU A 33 -96.34 26.76 0.26
C GLU A 33 -96.94 27.58 -0.89
N LYS A 34 -96.64 28.87 -1.00
CA LYS A 34 -97.11 29.76 -2.08
C LYS A 34 -95.94 30.45 -2.76
N VAL A 35 -96.11 30.80 -4.03
CA VAL A 35 -95.19 31.67 -4.77
C VAL A 35 -95.50 33.11 -4.37
N TRP A 36 -94.49 33.80 -3.82
CA TRP A 36 -94.58 35.21 -3.47
C TRP A 36 -93.80 36.03 -4.49
N SER A 37 -94.40 37.09 -5.02
CA SER A 37 -93.79 37.94 -6.05
C SER A 37 -93.74 39.39 -5.58
N LEU A 38 -92.61 40.07 -5.86
CA LEU A 38 -92.45 41.51 -5.76
C LEU A 38 -92.08 42.04 -7.14
N THR A 39 -92.76 43.10 -7.58
CA THR A 39 -92.55 43.71 -8.91
C THR A 39 -92.12 45.17 -8.76
N PRO A 40 -90.81 45.46 -8.61
CA PRO A 40 -90.29 46.82 -8.59
C PRO A 40 -90.44 47.56 -9.93
N GLY A 41 -90.62 46.84 -11.03
CA GLY A 41 -90.82 47.42 -12.36
C GLY A 41 -89.62 48.23 -12.85
N GLY A 42 -88.39 47.81 -12.51
CA GLY A 42 -87.15 48.50 -12.89
C GLY A 42 -86.93 49.87 -12.19
N LYS A 43 -87.72 50.19 -11.16
CA LYS A 43 -87.63 51.45 -10.40
C LYS A 43 -87.14 51.22 -8.96
N ASN A 44 -86.86 52.31 -8.25
CA ASN A 44 -86.53 52.26 -6.83
C ASN A 44 -87.74 51.80 -6.02
N ALA A 45 -87.59 50.72 -5.24
CA ALA A 45 -88.63 50.20 -4.36
C ALA A 45 -88.25 50.40 -2.89
N LEU A 46 -89.16 50.97 -2.09
CA LEU A 46 -89.02 51.10 -0.65
C LEU A 46 -89.83 50.00 0.05
N LEU A 47 -89.16 49.13 0.80
CA LEU A 47 -89.79 48.06 1.58
C LEU A 47 -90.10 48.56 3.00
N THR A 48 -91.38 48.76 3.32
CA THR A 48 -91.86 49.20 4.65
C THR A 48 -92.82 48.18 5.27
N GLY A 49 -92.86 48.09 6.61
CA GLY A 49 -93.79 47.21 7.34
C GLY A 49 -93.29 46.89 8.75
N ASP A 50 -94.02 46.10 9.52
CA ASP A 50 -93.64 45.72 10.89
C ASP A 50 -92.43 44.76 10.94
N ILE A 51 -91.80 44.64 12.10
CA ILE A 51 -90.73 43.64 12.33
C ILE A 51 -91.34 42.24 12.16
N GLY A 52 -90.68 41.37 11.38
CA GLY A 52 -91.17 40.02 11.08
C GLY A 52 -92.00 39.88 9.79
N SER A 53 -92.32 40.98 9.10
CA SER A 53 -93.06 40.99 7.82
C SER A 53 -92.31 40.40 6.61
N GLY A 54 -91.07 39.91 6.77
CA GLY A 54 -90.31 39.27 5.69
C GLY A 54 -89.50 40.22 4.79
N LYS A 55 -89.41 41.53 5.09
CA LYS A 55 -88.63 42.51 4.29
C LYS A 55 -87.17 42.09 4.08
N SER A 56 -86.43 41.87 5.17
CA SER A 56 -85.01 41.47 5.09
C SER A 56 -84.84 40.09 4.47
N THR A 57 -85.82 39.19 4.64
CA THR A 57 -85.83 37.87 3.99
C THR A 57 -85.84 37.98 2.47
N LEU A 58 -86.55 38.98 1.92
CA LEU A 58 -86.63 39.22 0.49
C LEU A 58 -85.35 39.89 -0.06
N VAL A 59 -84.78 40.84 0.68
CA VAL A 59 -83.47 41.45 0.34
C VAL A 59 -82.35 40.40 0.36
N ASP A 60 -82.36 39.52 1.36
CA ASP A 60 -81.45 38.39 1.45
C ASP A 60 -81.64 37.42 0.27
N ALA A 61 -82.87 37.27 -0.26
CA ALA A 61 -83.12 36.44 -1.44
C ALA A 61 -82.43 37.02 -2.69
N ILE A 62 -82.57 38.33 -2.93
CA ILE A 62 -81.90 39.03 -4.04
C ILE A 62 -80.38 38.97 -3.88
N THR A 63 -79.88 39.15 -2.65
CA THR A 63 -78.43 39.06 -2.36
C THR A 63 -77.91 37.64 -2.62
N THR A 64 -78.66 36.62 -2.22
CA THR A 64 -78.33 35.21 -2.50
C THR A 64 -78.29 34.91 -3.98
N LEU A 65 -79.15 35.56 -4.77
CA LEU A 65 -79.19 35.41 -6.22
C LEU A 65 -77.90 35.90 -6.90
N LEU A 66 -77.28 36.95 -6.38
CA LEU A 66 -76.18 37.70 -7.01
C LEU A 66 -74.80 37.49 -6.37
N VAL A 67 -74.72 37.00 -5.13
CA VAL A 67 -73.47 36.88 -4.35
C VAL A 67 -73.30 35.43 -3.87
N PRO A 68 -72.07 34.87 -3.81
CA PRO A 68 -71.88 33.49 -3.37
C PRO A 68 -72.24 33.34 -1.89
N ALA A 69 -73.04 32.32 -1.57
CA ALA A 69 -73.65 32.11 -0.26
C ALA A 69 -72.68 31.99 0.93
N ASN A 70 -71.40 31.68 0.71
CA ASN A 70 -70.37 31.63 1.74
C ASN A 70 -69.83 33.02 2.14
N ARG A 71 -70.03 34.04 1.30
CA ARG A 71 -69.62 35.42 1.57
C ARG A 71 -70.74 36.25 2.20
N ILE A 72 -71.99 35.80 2.10
CA ILE A 72 -73.17 36.52 2.59
C ILE A 72 -73.30 36.40 4.11
N SER A 73 -73.45 37.55 4.77
CA SER A 73 -73.92 37.64 6.16
C SER A 73 -75.43 37.89 6.17
N TYR A 74 -76.23 36.84 6.30
CA TYR A 74 -77.69 36.94 6.24
C TYR A 74 -78.28 37.80 7.36
N ASN A 75 -79.37 38.52 7.07
CA ASN A 75 -80.11 39.39 7.99
C ASN A 75 -79.33 40.59 8.55
N LYS A 76 -78.19 40.95 7.94
CA LYS A 76 -77.33 42.07 8.36
C LYS A 76 -78.02 43.44 8.19
N ALA A 77 -78.91 43.57 7.20
CA ALA A 77 -79.72 44.78 6.97
C ALA A 77 -80.71 45.10 8.12
N ALA A 78 -81.03 44.13 8.98
CA ALA A 78 -81.88 44.30 10.16
C ALA A 78 -81.10 44.51 11.48
N GLY A 79 -79.76 44.55 11.43
CA GLY A 79 -78.90 44.81 12.60
C GLY A 79 -78.53 43.59 13.45
N ALA A 80 -78.68 42.36 12.96
CA ALA A 80 -78.32 41.15 13.69
C ALA A 80 -76.79 40.92 13.77
N GLU A 81 -76.31 40.39 14.90
CA GLU A 81 -74.93 39.91 15.06
C GLU A 81 -74.71 38.60 14.26
N SER A 82 -73.48 38.38 13.78
CA SER A 82 -73.07 37.49 12.67
C SER A 82 -73.40 35.97 12.76
N LYS A 83 -74.25 35.49 13.67
CA LYS A 83 -74.45 34.04 13.89
C LYS A 83 -75.90 33.54 13.99
N GLU A 84 -76.92 34.37 13.78
CA GLU A 84 -78.31 33.92 14.01
C GLU A 84 -78.97 33.18 12.82
N ARG A 85 -78.56 33.43 11.58
CA ARG A 85 -79.21 32.86 10.38
C ARG A 85 -78.19 32.37 9.35
N SER A 86 -78.49 31.24 8.71
CA SER A 86 -77.69 30.63 7.66
C SER A 86 -78.55 30.32 6.43
N LEU A 87 -77.92 30.02 5.29
CA LEU A 87 -78.66 29.56 4.10
C LEU A 87 -79.63 28.41 4.43
N ARG A 88 -79.22 27.48 5.30
CA ARG A 88 -80.06 26.36 5.75
C ARG A 88 -81.30 26.82 6.51
N SER A 89 -81.19 27.83 7.37
CA SER A 89 -82.35 28.35 8.11
C SER A 89 -83.38 29.02 7.20
N TYR A 90 -82.94 29.63 6.09
CA TYR A 90 -83.85 30.17 5.07
C TYR A 90 -84.55 29.06 4.29
N VAL A 91 -83.83 28.04 3.83
CA VAL A 91 -84.42 26.90 3.10
C VAL A 91 -85.39 26.10 3.98
N GLN A 92 -85.04 25.81 5.23
CA GLN A 92 -85.93 25.08 6.16
C GLN A 92 -87.04 25.93 6.79
N GLY A 93 -86.92 27.26 6.71
CA GLY A 93 -87.91 28.19 7.25
C GLY A 93 -88.03 28.12 8.77
N TYR A 94 -86.93 28.30 9.50
CA TYR A 94 -86.98 28.35 10.97
C TYR A 94 -87.73 29.59 11.44
N TYR A 95 -88.86 29.39 12.15
CA TYR A 95 -89.74 30.49 12.57
C TYR A 95 -89.91 30.63 14.08
N LYS A 96 -89.65 29.56 14.85
CA LYS A 96 -89.74 29.52 16.31
C LYS A 96 -88.62 28.65 16.89
N SER A 97 -88.17 28.96 18.10
CA SER A 97 -87.27 28.09 18.87
C SER A 97 -88.05 27.49 20.04
N GLU A 98 -88.10 26.15 20.15
CA GLU A 98 -88.73 25.45 21.27
C GLU A 98 -87.68 24.91 22.24
N ARG A 99 -87.93 25.06 23.54
CA ARG A 99 -87.12 24.45 24.62
C ARG A 99 -87.83 23.18 25.06
N THR A 100 -87.19 22.03 24.88
CA THR A 100 -87.65 20.75 25.43
C THR A 100 -87.40 20.69 26.94
N GLU A 101 -88.42 20.34 27.73
CA GLU A 101 -88.24 20.04 29.16
C GLU A 101 -87.29 18.84 29.33
N GLY A 102 -86.09 19.11 29.84
CA GLY A 102 -85.04 18.10 30.07
C GLY A 102 -83.75 18.27 29.25
N GLY A 103 -83.64 19.26 28.35
CA GLY A 103 -82.42 19.50 27.57
C GLY A 103 -82.01 20.97 27.51
N SER A 104 -80.75 21.27 27.85
CA SER A 104 -80.15 22.61 27.84
C SER A 104 -79.84 23.13 26.42
N GLY A 105 -80.87 23.28 25.59
CA GLY A 105 -80.73 23.92 24.27
C GLY A 105 -82.07 24.17 23.60
N ALA A 106 -82.30 25.42 23.14
CA ALA A 106 -83.45 25.75 22.31
C ALA A 106 -83.23 25.17 20.90
N ARG A 107 -84.13 24.30 20.43
CA ARG A 107 -84.06 23.75 19.07
C ARG A 107 -84.97 24.56 18.14
N PRO A 108 -84.48 24.98 16.96
CA PRO A 108 -85.31 25.68 15.98
C PRO A 108 -86.33 24.70 15.37
N VAL A 109 -87.57 25.15 15.23
CA VAL A 109 -88.68 24.42 14.60
C VAL A 109 -88.73 24.79 13.11
N PRO A 110 -88.51 23.85 12.17
CA PRO A 110 -88.61 24.10 10.75
C PRO A 110 -90.04 24.13 10.23
N LEU A 111 -90.32 25.01 9.26
CA LEU A 111 -91.55 24.95 8.44
C LEU A 111 -91.48 23.85 7.37
N ARG A 112 -90.27 23.39 7.02
CA ARG A 112 -90.03 22.48 5.88
C ARG A 112 -89.12 21.32 6.24
N ASP A 113 -89.45 20.16 5.68
CA ASP A 113 -88.70 18.91 5.83
C ASP A 113 -87.73 18.66 4.66
N GLN A 114 -87.21 17.43 4.54
CA GLN A 114 -86.25 17.06 3.48
C GLN A 114 -86.89 16.83 2.11
N ASN A 115 -88.22 16.71 2.04
CA ASN A 115 -88.96 16.54 0.79
C ASN A 115 -89.31 17.87 0.13
N SER A 116 -89.00 18.99 0.82
CA SER A 116 -89.26 20.33 0.35
C SER A 116 -88.11 20.88 -0.50
N TYR A 117 -88.44 21.72 -1.48
CA TYR A 117 -87.48 22.53 -2.24
C TYR A 117 -87.84 24.02 -2.12
N SER A 118 -86.83 24.87 -2.31
CA SER A 118 -86.95 26.33 -2.33
C SER A 118 -86.48 26.88 -3.66
N VAL A 119 -87.13 27.93 -4.15
CA VAL A 119 -86.74 28.60 -5.41
C VAL A 119 -86.69 30.09 -5.18
N ILE A 120 -85.62 30.73 -5.66
CA ILE A 120 -85.49 32.18 -5.78
C ILE A 120 -85.31 32.48 -7.25
N LEU A 121 -86.09 33.41 -7.78
CA LEU A 121 -86.04 33.81 -9.19
C LEU A 121 -86.09 35.34 -9.28
N GLY A 122 -85.21 35.93 -10.08
CA GLY A 122 -85.19 37.36 -10.37
C GLY A 122 -85.16 37.59 -11.88
N VAL A 123 -86.10 38.36 -12.39
CA VAL A 123 -86.17 38.81 -13.79
C VAL A 123 -85.57 40.20 -13.86
N PHE A 124 -84.55 40.37 -14.70
CA PHE A 124 -83.87 41.62 -14.94
C PHE A 124 -84.11 42.08 -16.37
N VAL A 125 -84.57 43.31 -16.54
CA VAL A 125 -84.88 43.90 -17.85
C VAL A 125 -83.99 45.10 -18.06
N ASN A 126 -83.42 45.20 -19.26
CA ASN A 126 -82.77 46.39 -19.78
C ASN A 126 -83.70 47.01 -20.83
N THR A 127 -84.48 48.01 -20.44
CA THR A 127 -85.51 48.63 -21.29
C THR A 127 -84.90 49.29 -22.52
N GLY A 128 -83.69 49.87 -22.40
CA GLY A 128 -82.99 50.52 -23.50
C GLY A 128 -82.60 49.59 -24.66
N TYR A 129 -82.44 48.29 -24.38
CA TYR A 129 -82.06 47.28 -25.39
C TYR A 129 -83.09 46.16 -25.55
N LEU A 130 -84.25 46.25 -24.89
CA LEU A 130 -85.29 45.21 -24.83
C LEU A 130 -84.72 43.82 -24.49
N GLN A 131 -83.71 43.77 -23.61
CA GLN A 131 -83.08 42.53 -23.18
C GLN A 131 -83.65 42.10 -21.83
N THR A 132 -84.07 40.84 -21.73
CA THR A 132 -84.58 40.24 -20.50
C THR A 132 -83.72 39.06 -20.11
N VAL A 133 -83.25 39.06 -18.86
CA VAL A 133 -82.43 37.98 -18.29
C VAL A 133 -83.07 37.52 -17.00
N THR A 134 -83.41 36.23 -16.91
CA THR A 134 -83.87 35.62 -15.68
C THR A 134 -82.75 34.85 -15.00
N LEU A 135 -82.55 35.13 -13.72
CA LEU A 135 -81.66 34.40 -12.84
C LEU A 135 -82.49 33.59 -11.84
N ALA A 136 -82.13 32.33 -11.61
CA ALA A 136 -82.80 31.54 -10.58
C ALA A 136 -81.85 30.60 -9.83
N GLN A 137 -82.18 30.33 -8.57
CA GLN A 137 -81.51 29.35 -7.72
C GLN A 137 -82.54 28.41 -7.10
N VAL A 138 -82.27 27.11 -7.19
CA VAL A 138 -83.11 26.05 -6.61
C VAL A 138 -82.33 25.37 -5.49
N PHE A 139 -82.97 25.17 -4.34
CA PHE A 139 -82.37 24.54 -3.16
C PHE A 139 -83.17 23.33 -2.71
N TRP A 140 -82.49 22.28 -2.27
CA TRP A 140 -83.10 21.11 -1.63
C TRP A 140 -82.16 20.46 -0.62
N ILE A 141 -82.70 19.65 0.29
CA ILE A 141 -81.93 19.01 1.35
C ILE A 141 -81.81 17.52 1.04
N LYS A 142 -80.58 17.03 0.89
CA LYS A 142 -80.30 15.60 0.72
C LYS A 142 -79.84 14.94 2.04
N GLU A 143 -79.20 15.72 2.92
CA GLU A 143 -78.58 15.23 4.14
C GLU A 143 -79.14 15.95 5.39
N LEU A 144 -79.35 15.16 6.46
CA LEU A 144 -79.83 15.63 7.76
C LEU A 144 -78.94 16.73 8.37
N GLN A 145 -77.65 16.72 8.04
CA GLN A 145 -76.63 17.70 8.44
C GLN A 145 -75.92 18.22 7.19
N GLY A 146 -75.53 19.50 7.15
CA GLY A 146 -74.81 20.10 6.01
C GLY A 146 -75.54 21.26 5.31
N GLN A 147 -74.95 21.85 4.26
CA GLN A 147 -75.61 22.91 3.48
C GLN A 147 -76.65 22.32 2.51
N PRO A 148 -77.76 23.05 2.22
CA PRO A 148 -78.67 22.66 1.15
C PRO A 148 -77.94 22.53 -0.18
N ASN A 149 -78.25 21.47 -0.93
CA ASN A 149 -77.81 21.35 -2.31
C ASN A 149 -78.50 22.42 -3.15
N ARG A 150 -77.81 22.86 -4.21
CA ARG A 150 -78.31 23.92 -5.08
C ARG A 150 -77.83 23.76 -6.51
N PHE A 151 -78.61 24.28 -7.45
CA PHE A 151 -78.18 24.56 -8.81
C PHE A 151 -78.72 25.92 -9.25
N PHE A 152 -78.10 26.48 -10.29
CA PHE A 152 -78.33 27.84 -10.74
C PHE A 152 -78.75 27.85 -12.21
N ILE A 153 -79.54 28.85 -12.60
CA ILE A 153 -80.10 28.97 -13.95
C ILE A 153 -79.92 30.41 -14.42
N VAL A 154 -79.52 30.55 -15.68
CA VAL A 154 -79.54 31.82 -16.44
C VAL A 154 -80.36 31.59 -17.70
N ALA A 155 -81.33 32.46 -17.96
CA ALA A 155 -82.18 32.40 -19.15
C ALA A 155 -82.27 33.78 -19.83
N ASP A 156 -82.23 33.80 -21.16
CA ASP A 156 -82.37 34.99 -22.01
C ASP A 156 -83.84 35.23 -22.36
N GLY A 157 -84.68 35.28 -21.33
CA GLY A 157 -86.13 35.45 -21.42
C GLY A 157 -86.78 35.36 -20.05
N GLU A 158 -88.09 35.61 -19.97
CA GLU A 158 -88.84 35.53 -18.71
C GLU A 158 -89.13 34.09 -18.30
N LEU A 159 -88.80 33.76 -17.05
CA LEU A 159 -89.30 32.56 -16.38
C LEU A 159 -90.13 32.96 -15.15
N ASN A 160 -91.02 32.07 -14.73
CA ASN A 160 -91.78 32.18 -13.48
C ASN A 160 -91.78 30.84 -12.74
N ILE A 161 -91.93 30.87 -11.41
CA ILE A 161 -91.85 29.68 -10.55
C ILE A 161 -93.05 28.75 -10.80
N ALA A 162 -94.25 29.30 -10.99
CA ALA A 162 -95.49 28.52 -11.08
C ALA A 162 -95.54 27.59 -12.31
N GLU A 163 -95.03 28.02 -13.46
CA GLU A 163 -95.04 27.24 -14.71
C GLU A 163 -93.77 26.40 -14.87
N HIS A 164 -92.60 26.96 -14.57
CA HIS A 164 -91.32 26.36 -14.95
C HIS A 164 -90.65 25.56 -13.83
N PHE A 165 -91.01 25.82 -12.57
CA PHE A 165 -90.40 25.20 -11.40
C PHE A 165 -91.36 24.31 -10.61
N ALA A 166 -92.59 24.13 -11.10
CA ALA A 166 -93.60 23.25 -10.50
C ALA A 166 -93.82 21.96 -11.32
N ASN A 167 -94.67 21.06 -10.81
CA ASN A 167 -95.19 19.88 -11.53
C ASN A 167 -94.14 18.89 -12.11
N PHE A 168 -92.96 18.77 -11.49
CA PHE A 168 -91.88 17.86 -11.92
C PHE A 168 -91.86 16.50 -11.18
N GLY A 169 -92.84 16.25 -10.31
CA GLY A 169 -92.87 15.10 -9.39
C GLY A 169 -91.99 15.31 -8.14
N ASN A 170 -91.51 14.22 -7.54
CA ASN A 170 -90.70 14.26 -6.30
C ASN A 170 -89.17 14.21 -6.54
N ASP A 171 -88.71 14.14 -7.80
CA ASP A 171 -87.27 14.04 -8.13
C ASP A 171 -86.75 15.34 -8.77
N ILE A 172 -85.82 15.99 -8.07
CA ILE A 172 -85.11 17.20 -8.53
C ILE A 172 -84.38 16.99 -9.86
N LYS A 173 -83.97 15.76 -10.20
CA LYS A 173 -83.35 15.47 -11.50
C LYS A 173 -84.30 15.71 -12.66
N ASN A 174 -85.61 15.45 -12.48
CA ASN A 174 -86.62 15.72 -13.50
C ASN A 174 -86.78 17.23 -13.72
N LEU A 175 -86.79 18.02 -12.64
CA LEU A 175 -86.79 19.49 -12.73
C LEU A 175 -85.57 19.99 -13.51
N LYS A 176 -84.37 19.51 -13.16
CA LYS A 176 -83.12 19.88 -13.85
C LYS A 176 -83.16 19.54 -15.34
N LYS A 177 -83.76 18.41 -15.72
CA LYS A 177 -83.93 17.99 -17.12
C LYS A 177 -84.97 18.84 -17.86
N ASN A 178 -86.11 19.12 -17.24
CA ASN A 178 -87.17 19.97 -17.82
C ASN A 178 -86.65 21.37 -18.12
N LEU A 179 -85.91 21.98 -17.18
CA LEU A 179 -85.33 23.31 -17.34
C LEU A 179 -84.28 23.37 -18.47
N LYS A 180 -83.45 22.32 -18.62
CA LYS A 180 -82.48 22.22 -19.73
C LYS A 180 -83.12 22.14 -21.11
N ASN A 181 -84.38 21.69 -21.19
CA ASN A 181 -85.10 21.56 -22.46
C ASN A 181 -85.85 22.84 -22.86
N ILE A 182 -85.83 23.89 -22.03
CA ILE A 182 -86.43 25.19 -22.36
C ILE A 182 -85.43 25.98 -23.21
N ASN A 183 -85.81 26.33 -24.44
CA ASN A 183 -84.92 26.98 -25.41
C ASN A 183 -84.30 28.32 -24.95
N ILE A 184 -84.97 29.05 -24.05
CA ILE A 184 -84.47 30.32 -23.52
C ILE A 184 -83.48 30.16 -22.37
N VAL A 185 -83.30 28.95 -21.82
CA VAL A 185 -82.33 28.66 -20.76
C VAL A 185 -80.98 28.37 -21.41
N GLU A 186 -79.94 29.17 -21.11
CA GLU A 186 -78.61 28.92 -21.65
C GLU A 186 -78.03 27.62 -21.07
N ASN A 187 -78.02 27.52 -19.74
CA ASN A 187 -77.47 26.37 -19.04
C ASN A 187 -77.98 26.27 -17.60
N VAL A 188 -77.85 25.06 -17.05
CA VAL A 188 -78.03 24.81 -15.62
C VAL A 188 -76.67 24.54 -14.98
N TYR A 189 -76.24 25.45 -14.12
CA TYR A 189 -74.93 25.41 -13.47
C TYR A 189 -75.00 24.72 -12.11
N ASP A 190 -73.99 23.91 -11.80
CA ASP A 190 -73.87 23.22 -10.51
C ASP A 190 -73.06 24.00 -9.47
N SER A 191 -72.39 25.08 -9.87
CA SER A 191 -71.60 25.92 -8.98
C SER A 191 -71.78 27.41 -9.29
N PHE A 192 -71.52 28.25 -8.28
CA PHE A 192 -71.71 29.69 -8.37
C PHE A 192 -70.73 30.40 -9.34
N PRO A 193 -69.42 30.07 -9.41
CA PRO A 193 -68.49 30.78 -10.30
C PRO A 193 -68.87 30.79 -11.81
N PRO A 194 -69.23 29.65 -12.46
CA PRO A 194 -69.63 29.67 -13.86
C PRO A 194 -71.00 30.35 -14.07
N TYR A 195 -71.91 30.25 -13.09
CA TYR A 195 -73.16 31.01 -13.07
C TYR A 195 -72.89 32.53 -13.00
N CYS A 196 -71.97 32.96 -12.14
CA CYS A 196 -71.56 34.35 -11.97
C CYS A 196 -70.94 34.92 -13.25
N ALA A 197 -70.01 34.18 -13.86
CA ALA A 197 -69.41 34.57 -15.13
C ALA A 197 -70.47 34.71 -16.25
N SER A 198 -71.46 33.82 -16.28
CA SER A 198 -72.54 33.83 -17.28
C SER A 198 -73.45 35.05 -17.17
N PHE A 199 -73.96 35.39 -15.98
CA PHE A 199 -74.81 36.59 -15.85
C PHE A 199 -74.01 37.89 -15.93
N ARG A 200 -72.76 37.92 -15.43
CA ARG A 200 -71.89 39.11 -15.53
C ARG A 200 -71.59 39.49 -16.96
N ARG A 201 -71.36 38.49 -17.83
CA ARG A 201 -71.16 38.72 -19.27
C ARG A 201 -72.40 39.40 -19.89
N ARG A 202 -73.61 38.99 -19.49
CA ARG A 202 -74.86 39.62 -19.96
C ARG A 202 -75.03 41.03 -19.42
N PHE A 203 -74.72 41.24 -18.15
CA PHE A 203 -74.85 42.54 -17.50
C PHE A 203 -73.73 43.52 -17.85
N GLY A 204 -72.68 43.09 -18.56
CA GLY A 204 -71.54 43.93 -18.92
C GLY A 204 -70.57 44.21 -17.77
N ILE A 205 -70.45 43.29 -16.80
CA ILE A 205 -69.62 43.46 -15.59
C ILE A 205 -68.25 42.78 -15.77
N GLU A 206 -67.23 43.55 -16.16
CA GLU A 206 -65.88 43.03 -16.51
C GLU A 206 -65.06 42.54 -15.31
N ASN A 207 -65.08 43.24 -14.16
CA ASN A 207 -64.27 42.91 -12.98
C ASN A 207 -65.07 42.19 -11.88
N GLU A 208 -64.52 41.11 -11.30
CA GLU A 208 -65.14 40.37 -10.18
C GLU A 208 -65.23 41.21 -8.90
N GLN A 209 -64.29 42.14 -8.71
CA GLN A 209 -64.32 43.09 -7.60
C GLN A 209 -65.58 43.97 -7.62
N ALA A 210 -66.22 44.20 -8.77
CA ALA A 210 -67.48 44.94 -8.85
C ALA A 210 -68.60 44.24 -8.07
N MET A 211 -68.62 42.90 -8.06
CA MET A 211 -69.58 42.12 -7.27
C MET A 211 -69.23 42.11 -5.78
N GLU A 212 -67.95 42.18 -5.44
CA GLU A 212 -67.51 42.33 -4.05
C GLU A 212 -67.88 43.71 -3.49
N LEU A 213 -67.66 44.77 -4.27
CA LEU A 213 -68.11 46.12 -3.97
C LEU A 213 -69.63 46.16 -3.78
N PHE A 214 -70.41 45.58 -4.71
CA PHE A 214 -71.87 45.48 -4.57
C PHE A 214 -72.30 44.81 -3.25
N HIS A 215 -71.71 43.67 -2.91
CA HIS A 215 -72.00 42.97 -1.65
C HIS A 215 -71.68 43.84 -0.42
N GLN A 216 -70.55 44.55 -0.44
CA GLN A 216 -70.17 45.45 0.64
C GLN A 216 -71.11 46.66 0.73
N THR A 217 -71.49 47.27 -0.39
CA THR A 217 -72.43 48.41 -0.43
C THR A 217 -73.81 48.03 0.09
N VAL A 218 -74.35 46.87 -0.30
CA VAL A 218 -75.65 46.36 0.21
C VAL A 218 -75.59 46.03 1.71
N SER A 219 -74.39 45.71 2.23
CA SER A 219 -74.16 45.29 3.61
C SER A 219 -73.65 46.40 4.54
N MET A 220 -73.38 47.61 4.05
CA MET A 220 -72.74 48.69 4.80
C MET A 220 -73.73 49.44 5.69
N LYS A 221 -73.37 49.60 6.97
CA LYS A 221 -74.11 50.41 7.97
C LYS A 221 -73.58 51.84 8.06
N SER A 222 -72.26 52.05 7.88
CA SER A 222 -71.58 53.35 7.72
C SER A 222 -70.16 53.15 7.13
N VAL A 223 -69.63 54.13 6.38
CA VAL A 223 -68.25 54.13 5.85
C VAL A 223 -67.33 54.84 6.85
N GLY A 224 -66.20 54.23 7.22
CA GLY A 224 -65.22 54.77 8.18
C GLY A 224 -64.20 55.72 7.54
N ASN A 225 -63.07 55.18 7.04
CA ASN A 225 -62.01 55.92 6.35
C ASN A 225 -62.03 55.60 4.85
N LEU A 226 -62.17 56.63 4.00
CA LEU A 226 -62.23 56.47 2.55
C LEU A 226 -60.87 56.08 1.95
N THR A 227 -59.76 56.57 2.51
CA THR A 227 -58.41 56.32 2.00
C THR A 227 -58.02 54.85 2.12
N ASP A 228 -58.26 54.24 3.28
CA ASP A 228 -57.98 52.81 3.50
C ASP A 228 -58.85 51.92 2.61
N PHE A 229 -60.09 52.34 2.35
CA PHE A 229 -61.01 51.63 1.46
C PHE A 229 -60.49 51.63 0.02
N VAL A 230 -60.07 52.79 -0.51
CA VAL A 230 -59.52 52.89 -1.87
C VAL A 230 -58.19 52.14 -1.98
N ARG A 231 -57.31 52.27 -0.98
CA ARG A 231 -56.00 51.59 -0.97
C ARG A 231 -56.13 50.07 -0.95
N SER A 232 -57.09 49.55 -0.18
CA SER A 232 -57.25 48.10 -0.01
C SER A 232 -58.08 47.42 -1.11
N HIS A 233 -58.94 48.19 -1.80
CA HIS A 233 -59.94 47.60 -2.69
C HIS A 233 -59.95 48.15 -4.13
N MET A 234 -59.28 49.27 -4.41
CA MET A 234 -59.26 49.89 -5.76
C MET A 234 -57.86 50.01 -6.37
N LEU A 235 -56.79 49.86 -5.57
CA LEU A 235 -55.42 49.78 -6.07
C LEU A 235 -55.00 48.31 -6.21
N GLU A 236 -54.54 47.92 -7.39
CA GLU A 236 -54.06 46.57 -7.68
C GLU A 236 -52.64 46.37 -7.12
N ALA A 237 -52.37 45.23 -6.48
CA ALA A 237 -51.00 44.84 -6.10
C ALA A 237 -50.27 44.23 -7.32
N PHE A 238 -49.01 44.63 -7.55
CA PHE A 238 -48.18 44.05 -8.62
C PHE A 238 -47.39 42.83 -8.11
N GLU A 239 -47.20 41.82 -8.97
CA GLU A 239 -46.46 40.59 -8.61
C GLU A 239 -44.94 40.83 -8.63
N VAL A 240 -44.31 40.96 -7.45
CA VAL A 240 -42.86 41.20 -7.30
C VAL A 240 -42.06 39.91 -7.14
N ASP A 241 -42.68 38.88 -6.56
CA ASP A 241 -42.00 37.70 -6.00
C ASP A 241 -41.25 36.90 -7.08
N ALA A 242 -41.89 36.65 -8.23
CA ALA A 242 -41.28 35.90 -9.33
C ALA A 242 -39.99 36.55 -9.89
N ARG A 243 -39.87 37.88 -9.81
CA ARG A 243 -38.67 38.61 -10.27
C ARG A 243 -37.55 38.60 -9.24
N ILE A 244 -37.88 38.60 -7.95
CA ILE A 244 -36.88 38.45 -6.88
C ILE A 244 -36.26 37.05 -6.95
N GLU A 245 -37.08 36.01 -7.15
CA GLU A 245 -36.59 34.65 -7.35
C GLU A 245 -35.65 34.55 -8.57
N ALA A 246 -36.01 35.15 -9.70
CA ALA A 246 -35.15 35.18 -10.89
C ALA A 246 -33.80 35.87 -10.63
N LEU A 247 -33.77 36.91 -9.79
CA LEU A 247 -32.55 37.65 -9.44
C LEU A 247 -31.65 36.85 -8.47
N ILE A 248 -32.26 36.10 -7.54
CA ILE A 248 -31.56 35.15 -6.65
C ILE A 248 -30.95 34.00 -7.46
N ASP A 249 -31.73 33.38 -8.35
CA ASP A 249 -31.26 32.30 -9.22
C ASP A 249 -30.08 32.75 -10.10
N HIS A 250 -30.11 34.00 -10.56
CA HIS A 250 -29.02 34.57 -11.35
C HIS A 250 -27.75 34.78 -10.52
N PHE A 251 -27.87 35.31 -9.30
CA PHE A 251 -26.75 35.45 -8.38
C PHE A 251 -26.14 34.09 -8.00
N ASP A 252 -26.97 33.07 -7.80
CA ASP A 252 -26.53 31.70 -7.56
C ASP A 252 -25.75 31.13 -8.76
N ASN A 253 -26.20 31.39 -9.99
CA ASN A 253 -25.48 31.00 -11.20
C ASN A 253 -24.13 31.70 -11.33
N LEU A 254 -24.05 32.99 -10.96
CA LEU A 254 -22.80 33.75 -10.93
C LEU A 254 -21.83 33.20 -9.87
N ASN A 255 -22.33 32.89 -8.66
CA ASN A 255 -21.53 32.28 -7.60
C ASN A 255 -20.99 30.91 -8.01
N ARG A 256 -21.81 30.04 -8.61
CA ARG A 256 -21.35 28.75 -9.14
C ARG A 256 -20.25 28.90 -10.19
N ALA A 257 -20.37 29.89 -11.08
CA ALA A 257 -19.34 30.18 -12.08
C ALA A 257 -18.03 30.68 -11.44
N HIS A 258 -18.12 31.53 -10.41
CA HIS A 258 -16.98 31.98 -9.61
C HIS A 258 -16.29 30.83 -8.87
N ASP A 259 -17.06 29.96 -8.22
CA ASP A 259 -16.55 28.80 -7.50
C ASP A 259 -15.86 27.81 -8.45
N ALA A 260 -16.37 27.64 -9.68
CA ALA A 260 -15.70 26.84 -10.71
C ALA A 260 -14.33 27.41 -11.10
N VAL A 261 -14.20 28.74 -11.24
CA VAL A 261 -12.91 29.40 -11.49
C VAL A 261 -11.94 29.21 -10.34
N LEU A 262 -12.40 29.41 -9.09
CA LEU A 262 -11.58 29.21 -7.90
C LEU A 262 -11.12 27.76 -7.74
N LYS A 263 -12.02 26.80 -8.00
CA LYS A 263 -11.71 25.37 -7.99
C LYS A 263 -10.63 25.02 -9.02
N ALA A 264 -10.79 25.47 -10.26
CA ALA A 264 -9.79 25.24 -11.32
C ALA A 264 -8.42 25.84 -10.96
N LYS A 265 -8.38 27.06 -10.39
CA LYS A 265 -7.12 27.69 -9.94
C LYS A 265 -6.43 26.90 -8.82
N ARG A 266 -7.19 26.45 -7.81
CA ARG A 266 -6.65 25.62 -6.72
C ARG A 266 -6.15 24.26 -7.20
N GLN A 267 -6.85 23.64 -8.14
CA GLN A 267 -6.40 22.38 -8.76
C GLN A 267 -5.07 22.57 -9.50
N ILE A 268 -4.93 23.63 -10.30
CA ILE A 268 -3.66 23.96 -10.99
C ILE A 268 -2.53 24.19 -9.97
N GLU A 269 -2.79 24.93 -8.89
CA GLU A 269 -1.80 25.21 -7.84
C GLU A 269 -1.28 23.93 -7.16
N GLN A 270 -2.15 22.95 -6.93
CA GLN A 270 -1.77 21.66 -6.36
C GLN A 270 -1.11 20.70 -7.37
N LEU A 271 -1.51 20.73 -8.65
CA LEU A 271 -0.97 19.85 -9.69
C LEU A 271 0.44 20.26 -10.17
N ARG A 272 0.73 21.57 -10.24
CA ARG A 272 2.05 22.08 -10.66
C ARG A 272 3.25 21.51 -9.87
N PRO A 273 3.25 21.48 -8.53
CA PRO A 273 4.38 20.89 -7.78
C PRO A 273 4.51 19.39 -8.02
N ILE A 274 3.40 18.65 -8.20
CA ILE A 274 3.42 17.22 -8.53
C ILE A 274 4.15 17.00 -9.86
N ILE A 275 3.83 17.79 -10.89
CA ILE A 275 4.41 17.63 -12.23
C ILE A 275 5.88 18.04 -12.26
N ASN A 276 6.25 19.14 -11.59
CA ASN A 276 7.66 19.54 -11.45
C ASN A 276 8.49 18.46 -10.75
N ASP A 277 7.92 17.79 -9.74
CA ASP A 277 8.59 16.71 -9.04
C ASP A 277 8.69 15.43 -9.88
N LEU A 278 7.66 15.12 -10.69
CA LEU A 278 7.70 14.05 -11.68
C LEU A 278 8.78 14.28 -12.74
N ASP A 279 8.90 15.50 -13.26
CA ASP A 279 9.95 15.85 -14.25
C ASP A 279 11.35 15.74 -13.63
N LYS A 280 11.51 16.18 -12.38
CA LYS A 280 12.76 15.99 -11.63
C LYS A 280 13.05 14.50 -11.40
N HIS A 281 12.06 13.71 -11.02
CA HIS A 281 12.20 12.27 -10.84
C HIS A 281 12.65 11.58 -12.14
N GLU A 282 12.03 11.93 -13.27
CA GLU A 282 12.40 11.40 -14.59
C GLU A 282 13.83 11.78 -14.97
N SER A 283 14.22 13.05 -14.78
CA SER A 283 15.58 13.52 -15.05
C SER A 283 16.64 12.80 -14.21
N VAL A 284 16.45 12.69 -12.88
CA VAL A 284 17.40 12.00 -11.98
C VAL A 284 17.43 10.50 -12.25
N SER A 285 16.27 9.89 -12.57
CA SER A 285 16.19 8.47 -12.95
C SER A 285 16.95 8.18 -14.25
N SER A 286 16.91 9.09 -15.23
CA SER A 286 17.67 8.96 -16.47
C SER A 286 19.18 9.06 -16.23
N VAL A 287 19.62 10.01 -15.39
CA VAL A 287 21.03 10.15 -14.99
C VAL A 287 21.51 8.90 -14.27
N LYS A 288 20.72 8.38 -13.32
CA LYS A 288 21.03 7.14 -12.62
C LYS A 288 21.18 5.97 -13.58
N LYS A 289 20.26 5.79 -14.54
CA LYS A 289 20.34 4.71 -15.55
C LYS A 289 21.65 4.80 -16.35
N ASN A 290 22.05 6.00 -16.76
CA ASN A 290 23.33 6.21 -17.45
C ASN A 290 24.53 5.87 -16.55
N LEU A 291 24.53 6.30 -15.28
CA LEU A 291 25.59 5.97 -14.32
C LEU A 291 25.71 4.45 -14.05
N VAL A 292 24.57 3.75 -13.96
CA VAL A 292 24.54 2.29 -13.84
C VAL A 292 25.13 1.64 -15.09
N SER A 293 24.76 2.12 -16.28
CA SER A 293 25.34 1.65 -17.54
C SER A 293 26.86 1.86 -17.60
N CYS A 294 27.36 3.02 -17.17
CA CYS A 294 28.79 3.28 -17.04
C CYS A 294 29.46 2.29 -16.06
N ARG A 295 28.88 2.07 -14.88
CA ARG A 295 29.40 1.16 -13.85
C ARG A 295 29.49 -0.28 -14.36
N ASP A 296 28.45 -0.75 -15.04
CA ASP A 296 28.35 -2.13 -15.51
C ASP A 296 29.35 -2.40 -16.66
N ASN A 297 29.71 -1.38 -17.44
CA ASN A 297 30.70 -1.46 -18.52
C ASN A 297 32.13 -1.08 -18.10
N LEU A 298 32.38 -0.73 -16.82
CA LEU A 298 33.72 -0.36 -16.32
C LEU A 298 34.76 -1.45 -16.57
N ARG A 299 34.37 -2.72 -16.47
CA ARG A 299 35.31 -3.84 -16.65
C ARG A 299 35.86 -3.84 -18.08
N THR A 300 34.98 -3.73 -19.07
CA THR A 300 35.36 -3.67 -20.50
C THR A 300 36.19 -2.42 -20.80
N TYR A 301 35.83 -1.28 -20.21
CA TYR A 301 36.57 -0.03 -20.34
C TYR A 301 38.00 -0.12 -19.81
N PHE A 302 38.19 -0.60 -18.57
CA PHE A 302 39.52 -0.76 -17.99
C PHE A 302 40.32 -1.88 -18.65
N SER A 303 39.67 -2.91 -19.20
CA SER A 303 40.32 -3.93 -20.03
C SER A 303 40.91 -3.34 -21.31
N LEU A 304 40.22 -2.42 -21.99
CA LEU A 304 40.76 -1.74 -23.18
C LEU A 304 42.03 -0.95 -22.84
N ILE A 305 41.99 -0.15 -21.76
CA ILE A 305 43.16 0.62 -21.31
C ILE A 305 44.30 -0.32 -20.89
N LYS A 306 44.00 -1.44 -20.22
CA LYS A 306 45.00 -2.43 -19.81
C LYS A 306 45.66 -3.09 -21.02
N CYS A 307 44.91 -3.37 -22.09
CA CYS A 307 45.46 -3.85 -23.35
C CYS A 307 46.45 -2.83 -23.94
N GLU A 308 46.08 -1.55 -24.04
CA GLU A 308 46.96 -0.50 -24.57
C GLU A 308 48.27 -0.36 -23.78
N LEU A 309 48.19 -0.42 -22.45
CA LEU A 309 49.36 -0.37 -21.57
C LEU A 309 50.25 -1.62 -21.72
N LEU A 310 49.65 -2.80 -21.83
CA LEU A 310 50.37 -4.06 -22.05
C LEU A 310 51.05 -4.09 -23.42
N GLU A 311 50.38 -3.64 -24.48
CA GLU A 311 50.97 -3.49 -25.81
C GLU A 311 52.16 -2.52 -25.80
N LYS A 312 52.04 -1.39 -25.10
CA LYS A 312 53.17 -0.46 -24.93
C LYS A 312 54.33 -1.11 -24.18
N ARG A 313 54.05 -1.89 -23.14
CA ARG A 313 55.07 -2.62 -22.37
C ARG A 313 55.76 -3.68 -23.23
N ILE A 314 55.01 -4.45 -24.03
CA ILE A 314 55.56 -5.44 -24.95
C ILE A 314 56.48 -4.76 -25.97
N ARG A 315 56.06 -3.64 -26.58
CA ARG A 315 56.92 -2.86 -27.49
C ARG A 315 58.25 -2.44 -26.85
N ASN A 316 58.22 -1.96 -25.60
CA ASN A 316 59.44 -1.59 -24.88
C ASN A 316 60.35 -2.80 -24.61
N LEU A 317 59.76 -3.93 -24.21
CA LEU A 317 60.51 -5.17 -23.96
C LEU A 317 61.11 -5.73 -25.26
N ASP A 318 60.42 -5.60 -26.41
CA ASP A 318 60.94 -5.98 -27.73
C ASP A 318 62.12 -5.11 -28.18
N GLU A 319 62.10 -3.81 -27.87
CA GLU A 319 63.25 -2.93 -28.10
C GLU A 319 64.44 -3.29 -27.21
N GLU A 320 64.19 -3.60 -25.93
CA GLU A 320 65.21 -4.08 -25.00
C GLU A 320 65.79 -5.43 -25.46
N HIS A 321 64.94 -6.36 -25.91
CA HIS A 321 65.35 -7.66 -26.44
C HIS A 321 66.28 -7.49 -27.65
N ARG A 322 65.94 -6.60 -28.59
CA ARG A 322 66.78 -6.30 -29.75
C ARG A 322 68.13 -5.71 -29.36
N ARG A 323 68.18 -4.83 -28.35
CA ARG A 323 69.44 -4.27 -27.83
C ARG A 323 70.32 -5.34 -27.18
N LEU A 324 69.74 -6.18 -26.32
CA LEU A 324 70.45 -7.27 -25.64
C LEU A 324 70.97 -8.29 -26.65
N SER A 325 70.16 -8.68 -27.64
CA SER A 325 70.59 -9.61 -28.70
C SER A 325 71.77 -9.06 -29.50
N ALA A 326 71.73 -7.79 -29.90
CA ALA A 326 72.85 -7.17 -30.61
C ALA A 326 74.13 -7.12 -29.75
N ARG A 327 74.00 -6.90 -28.43
CA ARG A 327 75.12 -6.94 -27.47
C ARG A 327 75.71 -8.34 -27.38
N ILE A 328 74.86 -9.37 -27.28
CA ILE A 328 75.27 -10.78 -27.26
C ILE A 328 76.03 -11.13 -28.55
N ASP A 329 75.53 -10.73 -29.71
CA ASP A 329 76.18 -11.04 -30.99
C ASP A 329 77.55 -10.36 -31.10
N GLN A 330 77.70 -9.12 -30.64
CA GLN A 330 78.99 -8.44 -30.55
C GLN A 330 79.96 -9.18 -29.60
N LEU A 331 79.48 -9.63 -28.44
CA LEU A 331 80.30 -10.38 -27.48
C LEU A 331 80.67 -11.78 -27.99
N LYS A 332 79.80 -12.44 -28.78
CA LYS A 332 80.11 -13.70 -29.47
C LYS A 332 81.17 -13.53 -30.55
N GLU A 333 81.15 -12.42 -31.29
CA GLU A 333 82.17 -12.09 -32.27
C GLU A 333 83.53 -11.82 -31.59
N GLN A 334 83.54 -11.09 -30.48
CA GLN A 334 84.73 -10.92 -29.65
C GLN A 334 85.24 -12.25 -29.07
N HIS A 335 84.34 -13.12 -28.62
CA HIS A 335 84.67 -14.47 -28.16
C HIS A 335 85.37 -15.26 -29.27
N THR A 336 84.81 -15.29 -30.48
CA THR A 336 85.43 -16.00 -31.62
C THR A 336 86.80 -15.43 -31.99
N LEU A 337 86.97 -14.10 -31.97
CA LEU A 337 88.26 -13.45 -32.20
C LEU A 337 89.30 -13.79 -31.12
N PHE A 338 88.95 -13.71 -29.84
CA PHE A 338 89.86 -14.05 -28.75
C PHE A 338 90.25 -15.52 -28.76
N HIS A 339 89.31 -16.42 -29.10
CA HIS A 339 89.62 -17.84 -29.26
C HIS A 339 90.55 -18.13 -30.44
N ALA A 340 90.36 -17.46 -31.58
CA ALA A 340 91.26 -17.59 -32.73
C ALA A 340 92.68 -17.07 -32.41
N GLU A 341 92.79 -15.96 -31.68
CA GLU A 341 94.09 -15.42 -31.26
C GLU A 341 94.76 -16.31 -30.19
N ARG A 342 93.98 -16.91 -29.28
CA ARG A 342 94.46 -17.90 -28.33
C ARG A 342 95.05 -19.10 -29.05
N ASP A 343 94.35 -19.60 -30.06
CA ASP A 343 94.79 -20.76 -30.83
C ASP A 343 96.07 -20.43 -31.64
N ARG A 344 96.23 -19.20 -32.14
CA ARG A 344 97.50 -18.71 -32.72
C ARG A 344 98.65 -18.67 -31.72
N ILE A 345 98.44 -18.09 -30.53
CA ILE A 345 99.47 -18.01 -29.48
C ILE A 345 99.84 -19.42 -29.01
N ARG A 346 98.87 -20.33 -28.89
CA ARG A 346 99.12 -21.75 -28.58
C ARG A 346 99.94 -22.44 -29.67
N GLN A 347 99.64 -22.19 -30.94
CA GLN A 347 100.44 -22.71 -32.05
C GLN A 347 101.89 -22.18 -32.03
N ALA A 348 102.09 -20.89 -31.73
CA ALA A 348 103.42 -20.31 -31.54
C ALA A 348 104.17 -20.85 -30.31
N ILE A 349 103.45 -21.24 -29.25
CA ILE A 349 103.99 -21.93 -28.07
C ILE A 349 104.39 -23.37 -28.43
N ALA A 350 103.57 -24.10 -29.19
CA ALA A 350 103.84 -25.46 -29.65
C ALA A 350 105.11 -25.53 -30.52
N GLU A 351 105.27 -24.59 -31.46
CA GLU A 351 106.45 -24.47 -32.34
C GLU A 351 107.77 -24.17 -31.58
N ASN A 352 107.70 -23.61 -30.37
CA ASN A 352 108.86 -23.28 -29.53
C ASN A 352 109.11 -24.28 -28.38
N GLY A 353 108.63 -25.53 -28.52
CA GLY A 353 108.84 -26.60 -27.54
C GLY A 353 107.77 -26.67 -26.42
N GLY A 354 106.68 -25.92 -26.55
CA GLY A 354 105.57 -25.88 -25.61
C GLY A 354 104.64 -27.09 -25.65
N ASP A 355 104.67 -27.93 -26.68
CA ASP A 355 103.78 -29.10 -26.85
C ASP A 355 103.86 -30.10 -25.68
N ARG A 356 105.06 -30.33 -25.14
CA ARG A 356 105.24 -31.19 -23.96
C ARG A 356 104.72 -30.51 -22.69
N LEU A 357 104.86 -29.19 -22.61
CA LEU A 357 104.48 -28.37 -21.47
C LEU A 357 102.95 -28.15 -21.42
N GLU A 358 102.30 -28.01 -22.57
CA GLU A 358 100.85 -27.95 -22.72
C GLU A 358 100.19 -29.31 -22.44
N ARG A 359 100.78 -30.42 -22.90
CA ARG A 359 100.31 -31.77 -22.52
C ARG A 359 100.39 -32.00 -21.02
N ILE A 360 101.51 -31.66 -20.39
CA ILE A 360 101.65 -31.75 -18.92
C ILE A 360 100.65 -30.83 -18.21
N LYS A 361 100.41 -29.60 -18.69
CA LYS A 361 99.38 -28.70 -18.14
C LYS A 361 97.97 -29.26 -18.28
N SER A 362 97.63 -29.83 -19.43
CA SER A 362 96.33 -30.48 -19.69
C SER A 362 96.14 -31.73 -18.83
N ASP A 363 97.18 -32.55 -18.66
CA ASP A 363 97.13 -33.76 -17.84
C ASP A 363 97.00 -33.41 -16.35
N ILE A 364 97.73 -32.40 -15.86
CA ILE A 364 97.56 -31.85 -14.51
C ILE A 364 96.16 -31.28 -14.31
N HIS A 365 95.60 -30.58 -15.29
CA HIS A 365 94.25 -30.02 -15.21
C HIS A 365 93.20 -31.14 -15.12
N ASN A 366 93.25 -32.12 -16.02
CA ASN A 366 92.33 -33.27 -16.03
C ASN A 366 92.45 -34.12 -14.76
N LEU A 367 93.66 -34.35 -14.26
CA LEU A 367 93.86 -35.07 -13.00
C LEU A 367 93.39 -34.25 -11.79
N ASN A 368 93.55 -32.92 -11.80
CA ASN A 368 93.00 -32.04 -10.76
C ASN A 368 91.47 -32.05 -10.76
N GLU A 369 90.82 -32.03 -11.92
CA GLU A 369 89.36 -32.17 -12.00
C GLU A 369 88.91 -33.51 -11.42
N LYS A 370 89.58 -34.62 -11.78
CA LYS A 370 89.29 -35.94 -11.23
C LYS A 370 89.56 -36.01 -9.72
N LYS A 371 90.67 -35.44 -9.24
CA LYS A 371 91.00 -35.36 -7.80
C LYS A 371 89.95 -34.56 -7.05
N ASN A 372 89.58 -33.37 -7.54
CA ASN A 372 88.58 -32.51 -6.91
C ASN A 372 87.20 -33.18 -6.91
N ALA A 373 86.82 -33.87 -7.98
CA ALA A 373 85.59 -34.65 -8.03
C ALA A 373 85.57 -35.78 -6.98
N ARG A 374 86.67 -36.55 -6.88
CA ARG A 374 86.78 -37.62 -5.86
C ARG A 374 86.89 -37.07 -4.43
N LEU A 375 87.58 -35.95 -4.24
CA LEU A 375 87.71 -35.29 -2.94
C LEU A 375 86.37 -34.73 -2.46
N ARG A 376 85.60 -34.09 -3.34
CA ARG A 376 84.22 -33.66 -3.04
C ARG A 376 83.36 -34.84 -2.65
N LYS A 377 83.39 -35.92 -3.44
CA LYS A 377 82.67 -37.17 -3.11
C LYS A 377 83.13 -37.77 -1.77
N PHE A 378 84.43 -37.72 -1.46
CA PHE A 378 84.98 -38.17 -0.18
C PHE A 378 84.48 -37.32 0.99
N GLU A 379 84.47 -35.99 0.85
CA GLU A 379 83.93 -35.07 1.86
C GLU A 379 82.42 -35.24 2.02
N GLU A 380 81.67 -35.35 0.93
CA GLU A 380 80.22 -35.62 0.94
C GLU A 380 79.92 -36.95 1.64
N TYR A 381 80.65 -38.02 1.31
CA TYR A 381 80.52 -39.31 1.95
C TYR A 381 80.87 -39.22 3.45
N ARG A 382 81.93 -38.49 3.81
CA ARG A 382 82.30 -38.25 5.21
C ARG A 382 81.20 -37.53 5.98
N THR A 383 80.61 -36.48 5.40
CA THR A 383 79.49 -35.75 6.01
C THR A 383 78.29 -36.67 6.20
N LEU A 384 77.98 -37.55 5.23
CA LEU A 384 76.93 -38.55 5.38
C LEU A 384 77.19 -39.50 6.54
N LEU A 385 78.45 -39.91 6.77
CA LEU A 385 78.82 -40.74 7.91
C LEU A 385 78.66 -40.00 9.25
N GLU A 386 79.05 -38.73 9.31
CA GLU A 386 78.90 -37.89 10.50
C GLU A 386 77.41 -37.67 10.84
N GLU A 387 76.56 -37.39 9.85
CA GLU A 387 75.12 -37.22 10.02
C GLU A 387 74.40 -38.52 10.43
N LEU A 388 74.89 -39.67 9.97
CA LEU A 388 74.40 -41.00 10.35
C LEU A 388 75.04 -41.56 11.64
N ASN A 389 75.96 -40.81 12.27
CA ASN A 389 76.76 -41.23 13.43
C ASN A 389 77.51 -42.56 13.20
N LEU A 390 78.02 -42.78 11.99
CA LEU A 390 78.86 -43.92 11.62
C LEU A 390 80.35 -43.57 11.79
N SER A 391 81.23 -44.58 11.77
CA SER A 391 82.68 -44.35 11.88
C SER A 391 83.20 -43.53 10.71
N VAL A 392 83.91 -42.43 11.00
CA VAL A 392 84.45 -41.48 10.01
C VAL A 392 85.71 -42.00 9.31
N THR A 393 86.24 -43.15 9.73
CA THR A 393 87.36 -43.82 9.04
C THR A 393 86.89 -44.38 7.71
N ILE A 394 87.34 -43.79 6.59
CA ILE A 394 86.96 -44.19 5.23
C ILE A 394 88.08 -45.04 4.62
N ASP A 395 87.89 -46.36 4.64
CA ASP A 395 88.70 -47.36 3.94
C ASP A 395 87.77 -48.37 3.23
N VAL A 396 88.35 -49.31 2.48
CA VAL A 396 87.56 -50.28 1.71
C VAL A 396 86.69 -51.15 2.63
N GLU A 397 87.18 -51.51 3.81
CA GLU A 397 86.45 -52.37 4.75
C GLU A 397 85.28 -51.65 5.41
N SER A 398 85.48 -50.38 5.78
CA SER A 398 84.44 -49.52 6.35
C SER A 398 83.37 -49.14 5.31
N PHE A 399 83.76 -48.92 4.05
CA PHE A 399 82.83 -48.67 2.95
C PHE A 399 81.85 -49.84 2.75
N VAL A 400 82.35 -51.08 2.69
CA VAL A 400 81.50 -52.28 2.56
C VAL A 400 80.58 -52.46 3.76
N LYS A 401 81.09 -52.22 4.98
CA LYS A 401 80.26 -52.27 6.21
C LYS A 401 79.14 -51.23 6.19
N ASN A 402 79.43 -50.01 5.75
CA ASN A 402 78.45 -48.92 5.66
C ASN A 402 77.37 -49.20 4.60
N GLN A 403 77.75 -49.78 3.45
CA GLN A 403 76.82 -50.23 2.41
C GLN A 403 75.86 -51.32 2.93
N MET A 404 76.38 -52.35 3.61
CA MET A 404 75.54 -53.39 4.22
C MET A 404 74.61 -52.83 5.30
N PHE A 405 75.08 -51.85 6.09
CA PHE A 405 74.25 -51.16 7.08
C PHE A 405 73.12 -50.37 6.42
N ALA A 406 73.41 -49.61 5.37
CA ALA A 406 72.42 -48.82 4.64
C ALA A 406 71.32 -49.70 4.05
N SER A 407 71.70 -50.75 3.32
CA SER A 407 70.77 -51.67 2.67
C SER A 407 69.86 -52.39 3.68
N LYS A 408 70.43 -52.89 4.79
CA LYS A 408 69.66 -53.53 5.86
C LYS A 408 68.67 -52.56 6.50
N ARG A 409 69.07 -51.31 6.76
CA ARG A 409 68.19 -50.30 7.33
C ARG A 409 67.07 -49.92 6.35
N LEU A 410 67.40 -49.68 5.08
CA LEU A 410 66.45 -49.32 4.01
C LEU A 410 65.33 -50.35 3.84
N SER A 411 65.62 -51.65 3.94
CA SER A 411 64.59 -52.70 3.88
C SER A 411 63.50 -52.62 4.96
N GLY A 412 63.78 -51.94 6.09
CA GLY A 412 62.82 -51.74 7.18
C GLY A 412 61.98 -50.46 7.08
N PHE A 413 62.31 -49.54 6.16
CA PHE A 413 61.67 -48.22 6.09
C PHE A 413 60.24 -48.28 5.57
N GLU A 414 59.95 -49.10 4.56
CA GLU A 414 58.59 -49.17 3.97
C GLU A 414 57.54 -49.61 5.00
N GLN A 415 57.87 -50.61 5.80
CA GLN A 415 56.97 -51.11 6.84
C GLN A 415 56.75 -50.06 7.95
N LYS A 416 57.82 -49.37 8.36
CA LYS A 416 57.73 -48.34 9.41
C LYS A 416 57.01 -47.08 8.92
N GLU A 417 57.22 -46.69 7.67
CA GLU A 417 56.53 -45.57 7.02
C GLU A 417 55.02 -45.84 6.95
N THR A 418 54.64 -47.06 6.60
CA THR A 418 53.24 -47.51 6.58
C THR A 418 52.62 -47.48 7.98
N ASP A 419 53.32 -47.97 9.00
CA ASP A 419 52.87 -47.93 10.41
C ASP A 419 52.64 -46.50 10.92
N LEU A 420 53.61 -45.60 10.71
CA LEU A 420 53.50 -44.20 11.11
C LEU A 420 52.35 -43.49 10.38
N GLN A 421 52.17 -43.78 9.09
CA GLN A 421 51.08 -43.21 8.29
C GLN A 421 49.71 -43.71 8.77
N ASN A 422 49.56 -45.01 9.04
CA ASN A 422 48.32 -45.59 9.55
C ASN A 422 47.95 -45.03 10.92
N ARG A 423 48.90 -45.00 11.86
CA ARG A 423 48.70 -44.41 13.20
C ARG A 423 48.29 -42.94 13.12
N ARG A 424 48.88 -42.19 12.18
CA ARG A 424 48.50 -40.79 11.93
C ARG A 424 47.07 -40.68 11.41
N ILE A 425 46.70 -41.47 10.41
CA ILE A 425 45.33 -41.48 9.84
C ILE A 425 44.32 -41.83 10.94
N GLU A 426 44.58 -42.85 11.74
CA GLU A 426 43.72 -43.22 12.87
C GLU A 426 43.55 -42.07 13.88
N SER A 427 44.65 -41.39 14.24
CA SER A 427 44.58 -40.22 15.13
C SER A 427 43.84 -39.04 14.50
N GLU A 428 43.99 -38.78 13.19
CA GLU A 428 43.27 -37.73 12.47
C GLU A 428 41.75 -38.02 12.41
N VAL A 429 41.35 -39.27 12.19
CA VAL A 429 39.95 -39.70 12.25
C VAL A 429 39.39 -39.51 13.66
N LYS A 430 40.12 -39.93 14.71
CA LYS A 430 39.72 -39.71 16.12
C LYS A 430 39.57 -38.22 16.45
N LEU A 431 40.51 -37.39 15.99
CA LEU A 431 40.45 -35.94 16.17
C LEU A 431 39.19 -35.35 15.54
N LYS A 432 38.84 -35.78 14.32
CA LYS A 432 37.62 -35.36 13.65
C LYS A 432 36.38 -35.75 14.46
N THR A 433 36.29 -37.00 14.91
CA THR A 433 35.13 -37.46 15.69
C THR A 433 34.95 -36.70 17.00
N GLU A 434 36.03 -36.37 17.71
CA GLU A 434 35.94 -35.58 18.95
C GLU A 434 35.61 -34.10 18.68
N ARG A 435 36.09 -33.52 17.57
CA ARG A 435 35.68 -32.19 17.14
C ARG A 435 34.19 -32.11 16.78
N ASP A 436 33.68 -33.10 16.07
CA ASP A 436 32.25 -33.16 15.72
C ASP A 436 31.40 -33.21 17.01
N LYS A 437 31.78 -34.04 17.99
CA LYS A 437 31.13 -34.05 19.32
C LYS A 437 31.23 -32.72 20.06
N HIS A 438 32.40 -32.05 20.00
CA HIS A 438 32.58 -30.73 20.63
C HIS A 438 31.62 -29.69 20.03
N ILE A 439 31.49 -29.68 18.70
CA ILE A 439 30.57 -28.79 17.99
C ILE A 439 29.12 -29.06 18.41
N GLU A 440 28.71 -30.32 18.51
CA GLU A 440 27.36 -30.69 18.96
C GLU A 440 27.09 -30.19 20.39
N ILE A 441 28.02 -30.43 21.33
CA ILE A 441 27.88 -30.00 22.73
C ILE A 441 27.85 -28.47 22.86
N VAL A 442 28.73 -27.77 22.14
CA VAL A 442 28.77 -26.29 22.15
C VAL A 442 27.48 -25.72 21.56
N GLY A 443 27.00 -26.26 20.45
CA GLY A 443 25.74 -25.86 19.84
C GLY A 443 24.54 -26.04 20.80
N GLU A 444 24.51 -27.15 21.55
CA GLU A 444 23.47 -27.38 22.56
C GLU A 444 23.61 -26.40 23.75
N LEU A 445 24.82 -26.15 24.24
CA LEU A 445 25.09 -25.19 25.31
C LEU A 445 24.65 -23.77 24.96
N ASP A 446 24.98 -23.30 23.76
CA ASP A 446 24.60 -21.97 23.28
C ASP A 446 23.07 -21.87 23.14
N SER A 447 22.43 -22.92 22.63
CA SER A 447 20.98 -23.01 22.57
C SER A 447 20.36 -22.92 23.97
N LEU A 448 20.86 -23.70 24.95
CA LEU A 448 20.34 -23.71 26.32
C LEU A 448 20.56 -22.39 27.05
N ARG A 449 21.69 -21.69 26.85
CA ARG A 449 21.94 -20.36 27.45
C ARG A 449 20.92 -19.30 27.02
N SER A 450 20.31 -19.45 25.85
CA SER A 450 19.31 -18.51 25.32
C SER A 450 17.88 -18.72 25.84
N ARG A 451 17.63 -19.80 26.58
CA ARG A 451 16.28 -20.24 27.01
C ARG A 451 16.28 -20.72 28.45
N LYS A 452 15.09 -20.86 29.06
CA LYS A 452 14.92 -21.46 30.41
C LYS A 452 14.45 -22.92 30.37
N SER A 453 14.11 -23.43 29.19
CA SER A 453 13.49 -24.75 28.98
C SER A 453 14.54 -25.86 28.78
N ASN A 454 14.26 -27.04 29.34
CA ASN A 454 15.06 -28.26 29.18
C ASN A 454 14.78 -29.03 27.87
N ILE A 455 13.73 -28.63 27.16
CA ILE A 455 13.26 -29.25 25.93
C ILE A 455 14.31 -29.12 24.81
N ASP A 456 14.41 -30.11 23.93
CA ASP A 456 15.33 -30.11 22.79
C ASP A 456 15.15 -28.89 21.87
N SER A 457 16.23 -28.40 21.25
CA SER A 457 16.20 -27.20 20.40
C SER A 457 15.25 -27.34 19.22
N LYS A 458 15.18 -28.54 18.60
CA LYS A 458 14.32 -28.78 17.43
C LYS A 458 12.83 -28.59 17.77
N GLN A 459 12.42 -29.00 18.96
CA GLN A 459 11.03 -28.84 19.41
C GLN A 459 10.70 -27.37 19.71
N ILE A 460 11.64 -26.64 20.31
CA ILE A 460 11.48 -25.19 20.53
C ILE A 460 11.44 -24.44 19.20
N GLU A 461 12.25 -24.81 18.22
CA GLU A 461 12.23 -24.20 16.89
C GLU A 461 10.88 -24.37 16.19
N ILE A 462 10.26 -25.55 16.30
CA ILE A 462 8.90 -25.78 15.77
C ILE A 462 7.89 -24.86 16.47
N ARG A 463 7.93 -24.76 17.81
CA ARG A 463 7.06 -23.81 18.55
C ARG A 463 7.31 -22.36 18.14
N LYS A 464 8.57 -21.93 18.06
CA LYS A 464 8.98 -20.58 17.64
C LYS A 464 8.47 -20.25 16.24
N GLY A 465 8.63 -21.16 15.29
CA GLY A 465 8.13 -21.00 13.92
C GLY A 465 6.61 -20.82 13.88
N MET A 466 5.90 -21.62 14.67
CA MET A 466 4.44 -21.54 14.80
C MET A 466 3.99 -20.22 15.44
N CYS A 467 4.53 -19.87 16.60
CA CYS A 467 4.26 -18.61 17.31
C CYS A 467 4.50 -17.39 16.43
N LYS A 468 5.66 -17.34 15.76
CA LYS A 468 6.02 -16.24 14.85
C LYS A 468 5.07 -16.13 13.67
N SER A 469 4.65 -17.24 13.08
CA SER A 469 3.74 -17.24 11.93
C SER A 469 2.30 -16.82 12.30
N LEU A 470 1.89 -17.07 13.54
CA LEU A 470 0.51 -16.84 14.01
C LEU A 470 0.37 -15.59 14.89
N GLY A 471 1.48 -14.97 15.29
CA GLY A 471 1.50 -13.82 16.21
C GLY A 471 1.07 -14.18 17.63
N ILE A 472 1.42 -15.39 18.10
CA ILE A 472 1.08 -15.89 19.44
C ILE A 472 2.35 -15.87 20.31
N ASP A 473 2.24 -15.50 21.58
CA ASP A 473 3.35 -15.58 22.53
C ASP A 473 3.72 -17.05 22.83
N GLU A 474 5.00 -17.35 22.97
CA GLU A 474 5.46 -18.70 23.33
C GLU A 474 4.96 -19.15 24.71
N GLU A 475 4.77 -18.22 25.65
CA GLU A 475 4.27 -18.52 27.00
C GLU A 475 2.80 -18.95 27.00
N GLU A 476 2.03 -18.59 25.97
CA GLU A 476 0.63 -18.99 25.83
C GLU A 476 0.46 -20.44 25.37
N ILE A 477 1.52 -21.07 24.84
CA ILE A 477 1.51 -22.47 24.40
C ILE A 477 2.72 -23.24 24.93
N PRO A 478 2.83 -23.44 26.25
CA PRO A 478 3.97 -24.12 26.85
C PRO A 478 3.98 -25.62 26.53
N PHE A 479 5.17 -26.21 26.58
CA PHE A 479 5.30 -27.67 26.66
C PHE A 479 4.94 -28.15 28.07
N VAL A 480 4.32 -29.32 28.19
CA VAL A 480 3.99 -29.90 29.51
C VAL A 480 5.23 -30.06 30.39
N GLY A 481 6.38 -30.42 29.81
CA GLY A 481 7.64 -30.60 30.53
C GLY A 481 8.17 -29.32 31.17
N GLU A 482 7.80 -28.15 30.64
CA GLU A 482 8.15 -26.84 31.22
C GLU A 482 7.31 -26.51 32.46
N LEU A 483 6.16 -27.18 32.63
CA LEU A 483 5.25 -27.01 33.76
C LEU A 483 5.47 -28.06 34.85
N LEU A 484 6.09 -29.19 34.53
CA LEU A 484 6.31 -30.31 35.43
C LEU A 484 7.74 -30.38 35.95
N GLN A 485 7.87 -30.69 37.24
CA GLN A 485 9.15 -30.97 37.87
C GLN A 485 9.00 -32.15 38.82
N VAL A 486 10.03 -32.99 38.91
CA VAL A 486 10.11 -34.03 39.95
C VAL A 486 10.47 -33.37 41.27
N ARG A 487 9.77 -33.75 42.35
CA ARG A 487 10.06 -33.23 43.69
C ARG A 487 11.50 -33.57 44.11
N PRO A 488 12.28 -32.63 44.66
CA PRO A 488 13.68 -32.87 45.03
C PRO A 488 13.87 -34.07 45.96
N GLU A 489 12.91 -34.31 46.87
CA GLU A 489 12.92 -35.42 47.82
C GLU A 489 12.78 -36.80 47.13
N GLU A 490 12.28 -36.81 45.89
CA GLU A 490 11.97 -38.01 45.10
C GLU A 490 12.93 -38.16 43.90
N SER A 491 14.08 -37.49 43.93
CA SER A 491 15.11 -37.51 42.86
C SER A 491 15.59 -38.91 42.44
N VAL A 492 15.50 -39.91 43.33
CA VAL A 492 15.78 -41.31 43.00
C VAL A 492 14.89 -41.84 41.86
N TRP A 493 13.68 -41.32 41.73
CA TRP A 493 12.71 -41.70 40.71
C TRP A 493 12.80 -40.86 39.44
N GLU A 494 13.61 -39.80 39.43
CA GLU A 494 13.64 -38.78 38.38
C GLU A 494 13.85 -39.39 36.98
N GLY A 495 14.84 -40.27 36.81
CA GLY A 495 15.10 -40.91 35.51
C GLY A 495 13.97 -41.81 35.03
N ALA A 496 13.33 -42.55 35.93
CA ALA A 496 12.18 -43.40 35.61
C ALA A 496 10.94 -42.56 35.24
N ILE A 497 10.74 -41.44 35.95
CA ILE A 497 9.66 -40.48 35.68
C ILE A 497 9.89 -39.77 34.35
N GLU A 498 11.11 -39.29 34.08
CA GLU A 498 11.53 -38.70 32.80
C GLU A 498 11.25 -39.64 31.64
N ARG A 499 11.67 -40.91 31.75
CA ARG A 499 11.44 -41.92 30.72
C ARG A 499 9.95 -42.16 30.45
N LEU A 500 9.13 -42.26 31.51
CA LEU A 500 7.68 -42.47 31.39
C LEU A 500 6.97 -41.25 30.80
N LEU A 501 7.29 -40.05 31.30
CA LEU A 501 6.60 -38.82 30.94
C LEU A 501 7.16 -38.16 29.70
N ARG A 502 8.29 -38.60 29.14
CA ARG A 502 8.99 -37.94 28.03
C ARG A 502 8.05 -37.49 26.90
N ASN A 503 7.25 -38.41 26.38
CA ASN A 503 6.33 -38.12 25.27
C ASN A 503 5.23 -37.12 25.68
N PHE A 504 4.77 -37.19 26.92
CA PHE A 504 3.77 -36.25 27.44
C PHE A 504 4.39 -34.87 27.70
N GLY A 505 5.60 -34.82 28.28
CA GLY A 505 6.36 -33.60 28.52
C GLY A 505 6.69 -32.83 27.24
N LEU A 506 6.92 -33.52 26.12
CA LEU A 506 7.13 -32.90 24.80
C LEU A 506 5.83 -32.48 24.10
N SER A 507 4.66 -32.62 24.73
CA SER A 507 3.39 -32.18 24.14
C SER A 507 3.13 -30.70 24.46
N LEU A 508 2.65 -29.95 23.46
CA LEU A 508 2.23 -28.56 23.63
C LEU A 508 0.83 -28.47 24.22
N LEU A 509 0.60 -27.45 25.04
CA LEU A 509 -0.73 -27.09 25.53
C LEU A 509 -1.26 -25.92 24.71
N VAL A 510 -2.39 -26.12 24.05
CA VAL A 510 -3.00 -25.14 23.15
C VAL A 510 -4.34 -24.70 23.72
N PRO A 511 -4.45 -23.44 24.19
CA PRO A 511 -5.73 -22.86 24.59
C PRO A 511 -6.76 -22.94 23.47
N GLU A 512 -8.03 -23.16 23.82
CA GLU A 512 -9.13 -23.23 22.87
C GLU A 512 -9.22 -21.99 21.97
N ARG A 513 -8.86 -20.81 22.48
CA ARG A 513 -8.77 -19.54 21.73
C ARG A 513 -7.83 -19.59 20.50
N HIS A 514 -6.78 -20.41 20.56
CA HIS A 514 -5.75 -20.51 19.50
C HIS A 514 -5.85 -21.80 18.67
N TYR A 515 -6.70 -22.74 19.08
CA TYR A 515 -6.74 -24.09 18.53
C TYR A 515 -6.95 -24.13 17.01
N ALA A 516 -7.93 -23.40 16.48
CA ALA A 516 -8.24 -23.41 15.05
C ALA A 516 -7.04 -22.96 14.21
N LYS A 517 -6.43 -21.83 14.58
CA LYS A 517 -5.25 -21.27 13.89
C LYS A 517 -4.04 -22.21 13.93
N ILE A 518 -3.82 -22.86 15.08
CA ILE A 518 -2.70 -23.79 15.27
C ILE A 518 -2.92 -25.09 14.47
N ALA A 519 -4.14 -25.64 14.48
CA ALA A 519 -4.47 -26.84 13.72
C ALA A 519 -4.26 -26.61 12.21
N ASP A 520 -4.75 -25.49 11.67
CA ASP A 520 -4.57 -25.13 10.26
C ASP A 520 -3.08 -24.92 9.90
N TRP A 521 -2.30 -24.34 10.82
CA TRP A 521 -0.87 -24.13 10.61
C TRP A 521 -0.09 -25.44 10.60
N VAL A 522 -0.42 -26.37 11.49
CA VAL A 522 0.24 -27.68 11.56
C VAL A 522 -0.06 -28.50 10.29
N ASP A 523 -1.30 -28.48 9.78
CA ASP A 523 -1.70 -29.24 8.59
C ASP A 523 -0.96 -28.78 7.32
N ARG A 524 -0.81 -27.46 7.15
CA ARG A 524 -0.17 -26.88 5.95
C ARG A 524 1.36 -26.85 5.97
N THR A 525 1.99 -27.04 7.13
CA THR A 525 3.43 -26.78 7.31
C THR A 525 4.22 -28.08 7.49
N ASN A 526 5.24 -28.29 6.67
CA ASN A 526 6.18 -29.39 6.90
C ASN A 526 7.12 -29.05 8.08
N LEU A 527 6.85 -29.65 9.25
CA LEU A 527 7.56 -29.38 10.49
C LEU A 527 9.00 -29.91 10.53
N ARG A 528 9.38 -30.81 9.60
CA ARG A 528 10.67 -31.55 9.64
C ARG A 528 10.95 -32.21 11.02
N GLY A 529 9.88 -32.56 11.72
CA GLY A 529 9.90 -33.08 13.08
C GLY A 529 8.51 -33.57 13.49
N ARG A 530 8.39 -34.03 14.73
CA ARG A 530 7.13 -34.53 15.29
C ARG A 530 6.71 -33.64 16.45
N ILE A 531 5.48 -33.13 16.39
CA ILE A 531 4.85 -32.42 17.49
C ILE A 531 3.55 -33.11 17.91
N VAL A 532 3.23 -33.04 19.19
CA VAL A 532 1.95 -33.48 19.77
C VAL A 532 1.41 -32.28 20.52
N TYR A 533 0.12 -31.98 20.39
CA TYR A 533 -0.50 -30.88 21.12
C TYR A 533 -1.87 -31.28 21.66
N PHE A 534 -2.24 -30.72 22.80
CA PHE A 534 -3.54 -30.92 23.44
C PHE A 534 -4.35 -29.62 23.38
N LYS A 535 -5.60 -29.72 22.92
CA LYS A 535 -6.58 -28.64 23.03
C LYS A 535 -7.05 -28.52 24.49
N VAL A 536 -6.87 -27.35 25.10
CA VAL A 536 -7.29 -27.07 26.48
C VAL A 536 -8.56 -26.20 26.45
N PRO A 537 -9.70 -26.69 26.95
CA PRO A 537 -10.97 -25.96 26.93
C PRO A 537 -11.01 -24.79 27.92
N LEU A 538 -11.79 -23.75 27.60
CA LEU A 538 -11.97 -22.54 28.43
C LEU A 538 -12.69 -22.79 29.76
N LYS A 539 -13.62 -23.75 29.78
CA LYS A 539 -14.30 -24.21 30.99
C LYS A 539 -13.90 -25.66 31.23
N GLN A 540 -13.19 -25.90 32.32
CA GLN A 540 -12.82 -27.24 32.74
C GLN A 540 -13.92 -27.76 33.69
N PRO A 541 -14.37 -29.02 33.53
CA PRO A 541 -15.30 -29.62 34.47
C PRO A 541 -14.70 -29.62 35.88
N GLU A 542 -15.52 -29.42 36.91
CA GLU A 542 -15.07 -29.51 38.30
C GLU A 542 -14.37 -30.85 38.54
N ASN A 543 -13.24 -30.81 39.23
CA ASN A 543 -12.38 -31.97 39.49
C ASN A 543 -13.20 -33.17 39.98
N GLU A 544 -13.30 -34.23 39.17
CA GLU A 544 -13.70 -35.53 39.68
C GLU A 544 -12.70 -35.95 40.76
N VAL A 545 -13.21 -36.38 41.92
CA VAL A 545 -12.37 -36.89 43.01
C VAL A 545 -11.80 -38.24 42.58
N VAL A 546 -10.62 -38.21 41.93
CA VAL A 546 -9.88 -39.43 41.57
C VAL A 546 -9.08 -39.90 42.79
N ASN A 547 -9.43 -41.07 43.31
CA ASN A 547 -8.65 -41.73 44.36
C ASN A 547 -7.37 -42.34 43.76
N LEU A 548 -6.27 -41.59 43.86
CA LEU A 548 -4.94 -42.04 43.41
C LEU A 548 -4.41 -43.18 44.27
N HIS A 549 -3.63 -44.06 43.64
CA HIS A 549 -2.87 -45.08 44.36
C HIS A 549 -1.96 -44.45 45.46
N PRO A 550 -1.75 -45.13 46.62
CA PRO A 550 -0.86 -44.63 47.67
C PRO A 550 0.56 -44.34 47.17
N ASP A 551 1.13 -45.26 46.39
CA ASP A 551 2.46 -45.14 45.79
C ASP A 551 2.45 -44.50 44.38
N SER A 552 1.45 -43.66 44.08
CA SER A 552 1.29 -43.06 42.75
C SER A 552 2.47 -42.16 42.38
N LEU A 553 2.95 -42.31 41.14
CA LEU A 553 3.94 -41.43 40.52
C LEU A 553 3.51 -39.96 40.55
N VAL A 554 2.21 -39.69 40.41
CA VAL A 554 1.63 -38.34 40.43
C VAL A 554 2.02 -37.57 41.70
N ARG A 555 2.14 -38.27 42.84
CA ARG A 555 2.50 -37.66 44.14
C ARG A 555 3.95 -37.20 44.19
N LYS A 556 4.80 -37.68 43.28
CA LYS A 556 6.23 -37.34 43.17
C LYS A 556 6.51 -36.14 42.26
N LEU A 557 5.47 -35.59 41.64
CA LEU A 557 5.54 -34.44 40.75
C LEU A 557 5.11 -33.15 41.45
N SER A 558 5.60 -32.04 40.91
CA SER A 558 5.17 -30.68 41.18
C SER A 558 4.78 -30.01 39.86
N ILE A 559 3.63 -29.34 39.86
CA ILE A 559 3.14 -28.55 38.72
C ILE A 559 3.39 -27.08 39.04
N LYS A 560 3.84 -26.30 38.05
CA LYS A 560 4.10 -24.86 38.18
C LYS A 560 2.81 -24.12 38.64
N PRO A 561 2.77 -23.51 39.84
CA PRO A 561 1.52 -23.00 40.44
C PRO A 561 0.85 -21.85 39.67
N GLU A 562 1.64 -21.04 38.99
CA GLU A 562 1.20 -19.81 38.30
C GLU A 562 0.65 -20.06 36.88
N SER A 563 0.61 -21.32 36.43
CA SER A 563 0.23 -21.66 35.06
C SER A 563 -1.28 -21.67 34.85
N GLU A 564 -1.77 -21.04 33.77
CA GLU A 564 -3.18 -21.12 33.31
C GLU A 564 -3.62 -22.59 33.09
N PHE A 565 -2.66 -23.47 32.80
CA PHE A 565 -2.91 -24.88 32.50
C PHE A 565 -2.87 -25.79 33.73
N TYR A 566 -2.67 -25.27 34.94
CA TYR A 566 -2.46 -26.06 36.15
C TYR A 566 -3.53 -27.14 36.33
N THR A 567 -4.80 -26.74 36.33
CA THR A 567 -5.95 -27.62 36.58
C THR A 567 -6.04 -28.74 35.53
N TRP A 568 -5.80 -28.41 34.25
CA TRP A 568 -5.83 -29.38 33.16
C TRP A 568 -4.70 -30.41 33.29
N VAL A 569 -3.47 -29.94 33.55
CA VAL A 569 -2.30 -30.80 33.71
C VAL A 569 -2.47 -31.71 34.92
N ASP A 570 -2.99 -31.19 36.04
CA ASP A 570 -3.29 -31.96 37.25
C ASP A 570 -4.32 -33.08 36.98
N THR A 571 -5.43 -32.75 36.31
CA THR A 571 -6.44 -33.76 35.94
C THR A 571 -5.86 -34.84 35.01
N GLU A 572 -5.12 -34.45 33.98
CA GLU A 572 -4.58 -35.39 32.99
C GLU A 572 -3.49 -36.30 33.57
N ILE A 573 -2.66 -35.78 34.47
CA ILE A 573 -1.67 -36.58 35.18
C ILE A 573 -2.34 -37.61 36.10
N LYS A 574 -3.35 -37.19 36.87
CA LYS A 574 -4.13 -38.09 37.72
C LYS A 574 -4.84 -39.19 36.93
N LYS A 575 -5.34 -38.86 35.74
CA LYS A 575 -6.10 -39.79 34.89
C LYS A 575 -5.21 -40.79 34.15
N ARG A 576 -4.07 -40.35 33.60
CA ARG A 576 -3.25 -41.16 32.69
C ARG A 576 -2.00 -41.76 33.34
N PHE A 577 -1.51 -41.15 34.41
CA PHE A 577 -0.19 -41.44 34.98
C PHE A 577 -0.24 -41.89 36.45
N ASP A 578 -1.35 -42.48 36.90
CA ASP A 578 -1.47 -43.15 38.21
C ASP A 578 -0.72 -44.50 38.27
N TYR A 579 0.57 -44.49 37.92
CA TYR A 579 1.44 -45.66 37.98
C TYR A 579 1.96 -45.83 39.40
N ALA A 580 1.89 -47.06 39.94
CA ALA A 580 2.51 -47.37 41.22
C ALA A 580 4.04 -47.39 41.08
N CYS A 581 4.74 -46.56 41.85
CA CYS A 581 6.20 -46.57 41.95
C CYS A 581 6.67 -47.75 42.81
N CYS A 582 7.01 -48.87 42.18
CA CYS A 582 7.32 -50.13 42.85
C CYS A 582 8.80 -50.25 43.23
N LYS A 583 9.08 -50.44 44.52
CA LYS A 583 10.44 -50.68 45.02
C LYS A 583 10.90 -52.13 44.85
N SER A 584 9.96 -53.06 44.67
CA SER A 584 10.24 -54.49 44.46
C SER A 584 9.53 -55.02 43.21
N MET A 585 10.09 -56.08 42.63
CA MET A 585 9.48 -56.76 41.48
C MET A 585 8.21 -57.53 41.82
N GLU A 586 8.02 -57.91 43.09
CA GLU A 586 6.78 -58.54 43.55
C GLU A 586 5.60 -57.55 43.47
N GLN A 587 5.81 -56.32 43.96
CA GLN A 587 4.84 -55.24 43.84
C GLN A 587 4.56 -54.93 42.37
N PHE A 588 5.59 -54.80 41.53
CA PHE A 588 5.46 -54.53 40.10
C PHE A 588 4.61 -55.57 39.35
N ARG A 589 4.71 -56.86 39.71
CA ARG A 589 3.90 -57.93 39.12
C ARG A 589 2.44 -57.86 39.56
N ARG A 590 2.18 -57.50 40.83
CA ARG A 590 0.83 -57.39 41.41
C ARG A 590 0.04 -56.22 40.83
N GLU A 591 0.67 -55.06 40.72
CA GLU A 591 -0.02 -53.82 40.32
C GLU A 591 -0.40 -53.81 38.85
N LYS A 592 -1.51 -53.15 38.50
CA LYS A 592 -2.02 -53.08 37.12
C LYS A 592 -1.16 -52.18 36.24
N GLN A 593 -0.79 -51.01 36.76
CA GLN A 593 0.12 -50.06 36.13
C GLN A 593 1.24 -49.74 37.12
N ALA A 594 2.48 -49.93 36.72
CA ALA A 594 3.62 -49.82 37.63
C ALA A 594 4.89 -49.33 36.92
N VAL A 595 5.79 -48.73 37.69
CA VAL A 595 7.12 -48.33 37.24
C VAL A 595 8.16 -48.71 38.28
N THR A 596 9.30 -49.26 37.84
CA THR A 596 10.44 -49.55 38.71
C THR A 596 11.43 -48.39 38.75
N ILE A 597 12.27 -48.34 39.79
CA ILE A 597 13.39 -47.37 39.87
C ILE A 597 14.31 -47.49 38.65
N SER A 598 14.49 -48.70 38.13
CA SER A 598 15.29 -48.97 36.92
C SER A 598 14.62 -48.60 35.59
N GLY A 599 13.44 -47.94 35.64
CA GLY A 599 12.76 -47.43 34.44
C GLY A 599 12.04 -48.49 33.62
N GLN A 600 11.66 -49.64 34.20
CA GLN A 600 10.75 -50.60 33.58
C GLN A 600 9.31 -50.19 33.84
N ILE A 601 8.51 -50.09 32.78
CA ILE A 601 7.14 -49.57 32.79
C ILE A 601 6.17 -50.72 32.45
N LYS A 602 5.15 -50.91 33.28
CA LYS A 602 3.99 -51.77 33.03
C LYS A 602 2.78 -50.90 32.74
N GLY A 603 2.39 -50.81 31.47
CA GLY A 603 1.26 -50.02 31.01
C GLY A 603 -0.06 -50.80 30.97
N THR A 604 -1.12 -50.14 30.51
CA THR A 604 -2.42 -50.77 30.26
C THR A 604 -2.35 -51.85 29.16
N GLY A 605 -3.21 -52.86 29.25
CA GLY A 605 -3.28 -53.93 28.26
C GLY A 605 -2.11 -54.95 28.30
N ASN A 606 -1.50 -55.17 29.47
CA ASN A 606 -0.36 -56.08 29.68
C ASN A 606 0.93 -55.69 28.92
N ARG A 607 1.06 -54.45 28.45
CA ARG A 607 2.26 -53.94 27.79
C ARG A 607 3.36 -53.66 28.82
N HIS A 608 4.56 -54.18 28.58
CA HIS A 608 5.75 -53.88 29.37
C HIS A 608 6.82 -53.25 28.48
N GLU A 609 7.47 -52.20 28.95
CA GLU A 609 8.46 -51.45 28.20
C GLU A 609 9.67 -51.15 29.09
N LYS A 610 10.87 -51.34 28.53
CA LYS A 610 12.12 -50.88 29.12
C LYS A 610 13.00 -50.39 27.96
N ASP A 611 13.18 -49.09 27.86
CA ASP A 611 13.97 -48.46 26.80
C ASP A 611 15.32 -47.99 27.33
N ASP A 612 16.34 -48.85 27.23
CA ASP A 612 17.70 -48.57 27.69
C ASP A 612 18.61 -48.06 26.56
N ARG A 613 18.06 -47.56 25.44
CA ARG A 613 18.85 -46.92 24.37
C ARG A 613 19.66 -45.72 24.88
N HIS A 614 19.20 -45.12 25.97
CA HIS A 614 19.91 -44.07 26.69
C HIS A 614 19.96 -44.42 28.17
N ASP A 615 21.07 -44.03 28.82
CA ASP A 615 21.25 -44.21 30.25
C ASP A 615 20.12 -43.49 31.00
N LEU A 616 19.54 -44.19 31.99
CA LEU A 616 18.46 -43.69 32.82
C LEU A 616 18.90 -42.45 33.63
N HIS A 617 20.19 -42.36 33.96
CA HIS A 617 20.76 -41.26 34.73
C HIS A 617 21.36 -40.15 33.86
N ASP A 618 21.20 -40.19 32.54
CA ASP A 618 21.66 -39.16 31.62
C ASP A 618 20.80 -37.89 31.72
N ARG A 619 21.15 -37.04 32.69
CA ARG A 619 20.52 -35.73 32.93
C ARG A 619 20.61 -34.78 31.74
N SER A 620 21.49 -35.00 30.75
CA SER A 620 21.50 -34.18 29.54
C SER A 620 20.22 -34.35 28.71
N ARG A 621 19.54 -35.49 28.86
CA ARG A 621 18.32 -35.81 28.09
C ARG A 621 17.02 -35.53 28.83
N TYR A 622 17.11 -35.13 30.09
CA TYR A 622 15.96 -34.81 30.92
C TYR A 622 15.25 -33.58 30.35
N ILE A 623 13.91 -33.64 30.32
CA ILE A 623 13.08 -32.61 29.71
C ILE A 623 12.18 -31.91 30.72
N LEU A 624 11.98 -32.50 31.90
CA LEU A 624 11.18 -31.92 32.96
C LEU A 624 12.03 -30.92 33.75
N GLY A 625 11.37 -29.95 34.37
CA GLY A 625 11.98 -28.97 35.24
C GLY A 625 11.80 -27.54 34.76
N TRP A 626 11.73 -26.63 35.73
CA TRP A 626 11.47 -25.20 35.49
C TRP A 626 12.73 -24.42 35.08
N SER A 627 13.92 -25.01 35.20
CA SER A 627 15.22 -24.40 34.86
C SER A 627 16.16 -25.43 34.24
N ASN A 628 17.08 -24.93 33.40
CA ASN A 628 18.07 -25.71 32.66
C ASN A 628 19.52 -25.57 33.16
N GLU A 629 19.73 -24.92 34.30
CA GLU A 629 21.06 -24.65 34.86
C GLU A 629 21.87 -25.92 35.15
N GLU A 630 21.24 -27.00 35.62
CA GLU A 630 21.93 -28.28 35.84
C GLU A 630 22.38 -28.93 34.53
N LYS A 631 21.54 -28.88 33.50
CA LYS A 631 21.84 -29.41 32.17
C LYS A 631 23.01 -28.64 31.53
N ILE A 632 23.03 -27.31 31.67
CA ILE A 632 24.15 -26.46 31.23
C ILE A 632 25.45 -26.85 31.95
N ARG A 633 25.43 -27.01 33.28
CA ARG A 633 26.64 -27.40 34.04
C ARG A 633 27.21 -28.75 33.61
N LEU A 634 26.35 -29.73 33.33
CA LEU A 634 26.78 -31.06 32.89
C LEU A 634 27.38 -31.04 31.48
N LEU A 635 26.71 -30.37 30.53
CA LEU A 635 27.22 -30.22 29.17
C LEU A 635 28.53 -29.41 29.12
N ASP A 636 28.69 -28.40 29.97
CA ASP A 636 29.94 -27.62 30.07
C ASP A 636 31.10 -28.49 30.59
N LYS A 637 30.84 -29.37 31.56
CA LYS A 637 31.82 -30.36 32.01
C LYS A 637 32.20 -31.35 30.91
N GLN A 638 31.23 -31.80 30.10
CA GLN A 638 31.49 -32.66 28.95
C GLN A 638 32.32 -31.92 27.88
N ARG A 639 32.02 -30.65 27.59
CA ARG A 639 32.81 -29.80 26.67
C ARG A 639 34.27 -29.77 27.08
N ILE A 640 34.55 -29.47 28.35
CA ILE A 640 35.93 -29.41 28.88
C ILE A 640 36.64 -30.75 28.74
N SER A 641 35.94 -31.87 28.95
CA SER A 641 36.51 -33.21 28.78
C SER A 641 36.90 -33.48 27.33
N VAL A 642 36.01 -33.17 26.38
CA VAL A 642 36.26 -33.35 24.94
C VAL A 642 37.39 -32.42 24.46
N GLU A 643 37.45 -31.19 24.94
CA GLU A 643 38.54 -30.25 24.62
C GLU A 643 39.92 -30.80 25.03
N LYS A 644 40.01 -31.43 26.21
CA LYS A 644 41.25 -32.08 26.67
C LYS A 644 41.65 -33.25 25.77
N GLU A 645 40.69 -34.08 25.36
CA GLU A 645 40.96 -35.18 24.43
C GLU A 645 41.41 -34.67 23.06
N ILE A 646 40.77 -33.62 22.52
CA ILE A 646 41.19 -32.96 21.27
C ILE A 646 42.65 -32.48 21.37
N GLN A 647 43.02 -31.83 22.47
CA GLN A 647 44.39 -31.37 22.71
C GLN A 647 45.39 -32.54 22.78
N HIS A 648 45.02 -33.61 23.49
CA HIS A 648 45.84 -34.81 23.59
C HIS A 648 46.08 -35.47 22.22
N ILE A 649 45.02 -35.68 21.44
CA ILE A 649 45.11 -36.29 20.11
C ILE A 649 45.93 -35.41 19.16
N ALA A 650 45.76 -34.08 19.21
CA ALA A 650 46.55 -33.15 18.40
C ALA A 650 48.06 -33.24 18.73
N ALA A 651 48.41 -33.38 20.02
CA ALA A 651 49.79 -33.60 20.44
C ALA A 651 50.35 -34.92 19.90
N VAL A 652 49.57 -36.00 19.93
CA VAL A 652 49.96 -37.31 19.36
C VAL A 652 50.22 -37.19 17.84
N ILE A 653 49.36 -36.49 17.10
CA ILE A 653 49.57 -36.26 15.66
C ILE A 653 50.87 -35.49 15.42
N SER A 654 51.15 -34.44 16.21
CA SER A 654 52.39 -33.68 16.08
C SER A 654 53.63 -34.53 16.38
N LEU A 655 53.56 -35.42 17.37
CA LEU A 655 54.64 -36.35 17.67
C LEU A 655 54.89 -37.33 16.50
N LEU A 656 53.82 -37.92 15.94
CA LEU A 656 53.91 -38.82 14.79
C LEU A 656 54.47 -38.12 13.54
N GLN A 657 54.10 -36.86 13.31
CA GLN A 657 54.65 -36.07 12.20
C GLN A 657 56.14 -35.77 12.38
N ASN A 658 56.58 -35.46 13.60
CA ASN A 658 57.99 -35.25 13.91
C ASN A 658 58.79 -36.55 13.80
N GLU A 659 58.22 -37.68 14.22
CA GLU A 659 58.81 -39.01 14.07
C GLU A 659 58.97 -39.37 12.58
N LYS A 660 57.92 -39.16 11.76
CA LYS A 660 57.99 -39.35 10.31
C LYS A 660 59.06 -38.48 9.66
N LYS A 661 59.14 -37.18 9.99
CA LYS A 661 60.18 -36.28 9.47
C LYS A 661 61.59 -36.77 9.78
N LYS A 662 61.85 -37.19 11.02
CA LYS A 662 63.15 -37.76 11.39
C LYS A 662 63.46 -39.02 10.58
N TYR A 663 62.46 -39.89 10.42
CA TYR A 663 62.56 -41.11 9.61
C TYR A 663 62.82 -40.81 8.13
N ASP A 664 62.15 -39.84 7.53
CA ASP A 664 62.34 -39.45 6.12
C ASP A 664 63.74 -38.85 5.88
N THR A 665 64.24 -38.05 6.83
CA THR A 665 65.63 -37.54 6.78
C THR A 665 66.62 -38.69 6.85
N GLU A 666 66.49 -39.61 7.81
CA GLU A 666 67.36 -40.79 7.94
C GLU A 666 67.32 -41.66 6.66
N LYS A 667 66.12 -41.91 6.10
CA LYS A 667 65.93 -42.63 4.84
C LYS A 667 66.71 -41.97 3.70
N THR A 668 66.59 -40.66 3.56
CA THR A 668 67.27 -39.89 2.51
C THR A 668 68.79 -39.99 2.63
N LEU A 669 69.31 -39.90 3.85
CA LEU A 669 70.75 -40.04 4.11
C LEU A 669 71.25 -41.45 3.79
N LEU A 670 70.49 -42.48 4.15
CA LEU A 670 70.85 -43.87 3.85
C LEU A 670 70.79 -44.19 2.35
N VAL A 671 69.80 -43.66 1.61
CA VAL A 671 69.75 -43.80 0.13
C VAL A 671 70.95 -43.12 -0.52
N ARG A 672 71.33 -41.92 -0.04
CA ARG A 672 72.55 -41.25 -0.53
C ARG A 672 73.82 -42.02 -0.22
N LEU A 673 73.89 -42.66 0.95
CA LEU A 673 75.00 -43.52 1.33
C LEU A 673 75.08 -44.75 0.41
N GLU A 674 73.95 -45.40 0.13
CA GLU A 674 73.86 -46.57 -0.77
C GLU A 674 74.25 -46.22 -2.22
N GLY A 675 73.99 -44.98 -2.65
CA GLY A 675 74.27 -44.50 -4.01
C GLY A 675 75.74 -44.50 -4.45
N TYR A 676 76.69 -44.65 -3.53
CA TYR A 676 78.12 -44.79 -3.87
C TYR A 676 78.44 -46.24 -4.24
N SER A 677 78.73 -46.50 -5.52
CA SER A 677 78.84 -47.87 -6.04
C SER A 677 80.21 -48.53 -5.83
N SER A 678 81.28 -47.73 -5.75
CA SER A 678 82.66 -48.21 -5.59
C SER A 678 83.49 -47.27 -4.73
N PHE A 679 84.43 -47.84 -3.97
CA PHE A 679 85.42 -47.07 -3.20
C PHE A 679 86.36 -46.25 -4.10
N ASP A 680 86.56 -46.66 -5.36
CA ASP A 680 87.39 -45.93 -6.34
C ASP A 680 86.86 -44.52 -6.64
N GLU A 681 85.57 -44.29 -6.39
CA GLU A 681 84.94 -42.97 -6.52
C GLU A 681 85.38 -42.00 -5.41
N LEU A 682 85.89 -42.53 -4.29
CA LEU A 682 86.30 -41.79 -3.10
C LEU A 682 87.83 -41.71 -2.95
N ASP A 683 88.57 -42.60 -3.63
CA ASP A 683 90.03 -42.68 -3.50
C ASP A 683 90.76 -41.63 -4.35
N TRP A 684 91.03 -40.48 -3.73
CA TRP A 684 91.74 -39.34 -4.36
C TRP A 684 93.26 -39.40 -4.18
N LYS A 685 93.79 -40.21 -3.25
CA LYS A 685 95.21 -40.24 -2.89
C LYS A 685 96.12 -40.67 -4.06
N PRO A 686 95.78 -41.70 -4.87
CA PRO A 686 96.58 -42.11 -6.03
C PRO A 686 96.66 -41.03 -7.11
N ILE A 687 95.58 -40.26 -7.32
CA ILE A 687 95.54 -39.17 -8.30
C ILE A 687 96.44 -38.01 -7.83
N SER A 688 96.45 -37.71 -6.53
CA SER A 688 97.32 -36.66 -5.98
C SER A 688 98.81 -36.95 -6.18
N ALA A 689 99.23 -38.21 -6.07
CA ALA A 689 100.62 -38.60 -6.33
C ALA A 689 101.01 -38.46 -7.82
N GLN A 690 100.08 -38.72 -8.73
CA GLN A 690 100.30 -38.52 -10.18
C GLN A 690 100.43 -37.03 -10.55
N ILE A 691 99.66 -36.16 -9.89
CA ILE A 691 99.76 -34.71 -10.08
C ILE A 691 101.12 -34.18 -9.61
N GLU A 692 101.61 -34.63 -8.45
CA GLU A 692 102.93 -34.21 -7.93
C GLU A 692 104.10 -34.58 -8.86
N GLU A 693 104.02 -35.74 -9.54
CA GLU A 693 105.04 -36.17 -10.50
C GLU A 693 105.05 -35.29 -11.76
N LEU A 694 103.87 -35.00 -12.31
CA LEU A 694 103.73 -34.13 -13.48
C LEU A 694 104.09 -32.67 -13.17
N GLU A 695 103.83 -32.18 -11.96
CA GLU A 695 104.22 -30.85 -11.51
C GLU A 695 105.74 -30.68 -11.37
N ARG A 696 106.47 -31.74 -10.98
CA ARG A 696 107.94 -31.77 -10.99
C ARG A 696 108.47 -31.67 -12.42
N GLU A 697 107.95 -32.48 -13.33
CA GLU A 697 108.34 -32.48 -14.75
C GLU A 697 108.06 -31.12 -15.43
N ARG A 698 106.94 -30.47 -15.08
CA ARG A 698 106.59 -29.13 -15.59
C ARG A 698 107.60 -28.06 -15.19
N LYS A 699 108.03 -28.06 -13.92
CA LYS A 699 108.96 -27.06 -13.36
C LYS A 699 110.37 -27.15 -13.97
N GLU A 700 110.79 -28.34 -14.40
CA GLU A 700 112.08 -28.51 -15.08
C GLU A 700 112.04 -27.93 -16.50
N LEU A 701 110.93 -28.11 -17.23
CA LEU A 701 110.76 -27.62 -18.59
C LEU A 701 110.47 -26.10 -18.68
N GLU A 702 109.83 -25.51 -17.65
CA GLU A 702 109.54 -24.05 -17.60
C GLU A 702 110.81 -23.19 -17.37
N ASN A 703 111.92 -23.78 -16.91
CA ASN A 703 113.17 -23.06 -16.61
C ASN A 703 114.10 -22.85 -17.83
N THR A 704 113.82 -23.45 -18.99
CA THR A 704 114.78 -23.53 -20.11
C THR A 704 114.55 -22.53 -21.25
N SER A 705 113.48 -21.72 -21.26
CA SER A 705 113.19 -20.80 -22.39
C SER A 705 112.47 -19.51 -21.97
N ASP A 706 113.15 -18.37 -22.14
CA ASP A 706 112.59 -17.02 -21.87
C ASP A 706 111.56 -16.55 -22.93
N ILE A 707 111.57 -17.14 -24.13
CA ILE A 707 110.57 -16.89 -25.19
C ILE A 707 109.22 -17.55 -24.82
N LEU A 708 109.25 -18.74 -24.22
CA LEU A 708 108.06 -19.43 -23.71
C LEU A 708 107.40 -18.67 -22.57
N LYS A 709 108.17 -17.99 -21.70
CA LYS A 709 107.62 -17.14 -20.64
C LYS A 709 106.84 -15.95 -21.19
N THR A 710 107.34 -15.29 -22.24
CA THR A 710 106.67 -14.11 -22.82
C THR A 710 105.36 -14.50 -23.50
N LEU A 711 105.35 -15.59 -24.29
CA LEU A 711 104.14 -16.13 -24.91
C LEU A 711 103.13 -16.64 -23.87
N GLN A 712 103.60 -17.22 -22.75
CA GLN A 712 102.73 -17.63 -21.64
C GLN A 712 102.07 -16.46 -20.92
N VAL A 713 102.76 -15.32 -20.74
CA VAL A 713 102.15 -14.10 -20.16
C VAL A 713 101.06 -13.56 -21.09
N GLN A 714 101.33 -13.49 -22.39
CA GLN A 714 100.33 -13.06 -23.38
C GLN A 714 99.12 -14.01 -23.45
N LEU A 715 99.34 -15.32 -23.35
CA LEU A 715 98.25 -16.31 -23.26
C LEU A 715 97.41 -16.10 -22.00
N LEU A 716 98.02 -15.78 -20.86
CA LEU A 716 97.33 -15.59 -19.58
C LEU A 716 96.51 -14.29 -19.56
N GLU A 717 97.02 -13.21 -20.15
CA GLU A 717 96.26 -11.96 -20.36
C GLU A 717 95.06 -12.17 -21.30
N LEU A 718 95.24 -12.95 -22.37
CA LEU A 718 94.17 -13.29 -23.30
C LEU A 718 93.13 -14.23 -22.66
N GLU A 719 93.54 -15.21 -21.86
CA GLU A 719 92.64 -16.09 -21.11
C GLU A 719 91.82 -15.32 -20.06
N ASN A 720 92.39 -14.29 -19.42
CA ASN A 720 91.64 -13.38 -18.55
C ASN A 720 90.64 -12.53 -19.35
N SER A 721 91.03 -12.05 -20.53
CA SER A 721 90.13 -11.31 -21.43
C SER A 721 88.96 -12.17 -21.93
N ILE A 722 89.20 -13.45 -22.21
CA ILE A 722 88.16 -14.44 -22.53
C ILE A 722 87.21 -14.61 -21.34
N LYS A 723 87.73 -14.84 -20.13
CA LYS A 723 86.90 -14.98 -18.92
C LYS A 723 86.05 -13.74 -18.66
N GLU A 724 86.60 -12.54 -18.81
CA GLU A 724 85.82 -11.30 -18.67
C GLU A 724 84.73 -11.17 -19.73
N ASN A 725 85.03 -11.58 -20.97
CA ASN A 725 84.06 -11.59 -22.05
C ASN A 725 82.95 -12.63 -21.82
N ASP A 726 83.28 -13.82 -21.31
CA ASP A 726 82.34 -14.88 -20.95
C ASP A 726 81.42 -14.42 -19.82
N ILE A 727 81.95 -13.78 -18.78
CA ILE A 727 81.14 -13.22 -17.68
C ILE A 727 80.15 -12.17 -18.22
N LYS A 728 80.61 -11.29 -19.14
CA LYS A 728 79.73 -10.30 -19.78
C LYS A 728 78.66 -11.00 -20.63
N LEU A 729 79.04 -12.00 -21.41
CA LEU A 729 78.15 -12.73 -22.30
C LEU A 729 77.09 -13.54 -21.53
N ASP A 730 77.47 -14.20 -20.44
CA ASP A 730 76.54 -14.92 -19.56
C ASP A 730 75.60 -13.97 -18.83
N LYS A 731 76.07 -12.78 -18.42
CA LYS A 731 75.21 -11.74 -17.87
C LYS A 731 74.16 -11.26 -18.88
N GLU A 732 74.58 -10.92 -20.10
CA GLU A 732 73.65 -10.47 -21.15
C GLU A 732 72.67 -11.59 -21.57
N LYS A 733 73.11 -12.86 -21.58
CA LYS A 733 72.22 -14.04 -21.76
C LYS A 733 71.24 -14.23 -20.60
N TYR A 734 71.64 -13.92 -19.37
CA TYR A 734 70.73 -13.95 -18.23
C TYR A 734 69.68 -12.83 -18.37
N ASP A 735 70.12 -11.62 -18.72
CA ASP A 735 69.24 -10.46 -18.90
C ASP A 735 68.24 -10.66 -20.06
N ILE A 736 68.65 -11.28 -21.18
CA ILE A 736 67.73 -11.62 -22.28
C ILE A 736 66.70 -12.67 -21.86
N ALA A 737 67.09 -13.70 -21.09
CA ALA A 737 66.16 -14.70 -20.56
C ALA A 737 65.16 -14.10 -19.56
N GLN A 738 65.60 -13.16 -18.71
CA GLN A 738 64.71 -12.38 -17.84
C GLN A 738 63.74 -11.53 -18.65
N ASN A 739 64.20 -10.90 -19.74
CA ASN A 739 63.36 -10.10 -20.62
C ASN A 739 62.32 -10.95 -21.37
N GLU A 740 62.71 -12.13 -21.87
CA GLU A 740 61.78 -13.12 -22.45
C GLU A 740 60.72 -13.57 -21.45
N GLY A 741 61.11 -13.82 -20.19
CA GLY A 741 60.17 -14.11 -19.11
C GLY A 741 59.14 -13.00 -18.91
N LYS A 742 59.57 -11.73 -18.92
CA LYS A 742 58.68 -10.56 -18.84
C LYS A 742 57.79 -10.41 -20.07
N GLN A 743 58.29 -10.69 -21.27
CA GLN A 743 57.51 -10.68 -22.51
C GLN A 743 56.41 -11.74 -22.49
N ASN A 744 56.76 -12.98 -22.11
CA ASN A 744 55.79 -14.08 -22.00
C ASN A 744 54.68 -13.74 -21.00
N GLN A 745 55.04 -13.21 -19.82
CA GLN A 745 54.06 -12.76 -18.84
C GLN A 745 53.16 -11.64 -19.37
N ALA A 746 53.72 -10.64 -20.05
CA ALA A 746 52.95 -9.53 -20.61
C ALA A 746 52.02 -9.98 -21.74
N ASN A 747 52.46 -10.91 -22.59
CA ASN A 747 51.66 -11.51 -23.67
C ASN A 747 50.51 -12.36 -23.12
N GLU A 748 50.76 -13.17 -22.09
CA GLU A 748 49.74 -13.97 -21.42
C GLU A 748 48.66 -13.06 -20.82
N LEU A 749 49.07 -11.99 -20.13
CA LEU A 749 48.15 -10.99 -19.58
C LEU A 749 47.37 -10.24 -20.68
N LEU A 750 48.02 -9.92 -21.81
CA LEU A 750 47.35 -9.26 -22.93
C LEU A 750 46.27 -10.17 -23.53
N LYS A 751 46.60 -11.45 -23.75
CA LYS A 751 45.66 -12.45 -24.25
C LYS A 751 44.45 -12.61 -23.33
N GLN A 752 44.68 -12.77 -22.03
CA GLN A 752 43.60 -12.83 -21.03
C GLN A 752 42.73 -11.56 -21.05
N CYS A 753 43.35 -10.39 -21.24
CA CYS A 753 42.62 -9.13 -21.29
C CYS A 753 41.76 -9.02 -22.56
N GLN A 754 42.28 -9.45 -23.71
CA GLN A 754 41.56 -9.48 -24.98
C GLN A 754 40.40 -10.48 -24.96
N GLU A 755 40.57 -11.67 -24.37
CA GLU A 755 39.50 -12.68 -24.20
C GLU A 755 38.34 -12.16 -23.34
N MET A 756 38.60 -11.24 -22.39
CA MET A 756 37.56 -10.60 -21.58
C MET A 756 36.76 -9.53 -22.36
N ILE A 757 37.27 -9.03 -23.47
CA ILE A 757 36.62 -8.00 -24.27
C ILE A 757 35.81 -8.67 -25.38
N THR A 758 34.51 -8.83 -25.15
CA THR A 758 33.57 -9.35 -26.16
C THR A 758 33.11 -8.24 -27.13
N ASP A 759 32.75 -8.61 -28.36
CA ASP A 759 32.19 -7.66 -29.34
C ASP A 759 30.90 -7.00 -28.85
N GLU A 760 30.07 -7.75 -28.12
CA GLU A 760 28.87 -7.22 -27.47
C GLU A 760 29.22 -6.18 -26.38
N GLY A 761 30.29 -6.42 -25.62
CA GLY A 761 30.79 -5.46 -24.63
C GLY A 761 31.30 -4.17 -25.26
N LYS A 762 31.99 -4.25 -26.41
CA LYS A 762 32.44 -3.07 -27.17
C LYS A 762 31.27 -2.24 -27.70
N LEU A 763 30.26 -2.89 -28.26
CA LEU A 763 29.05 -2.20 -28.77
C LEU A 763 28.32 -1.44 -27.67
N LYS A 764 28.22 -2.02 -26.46
CA LYS A 764 27.63 -1.37 -25.28
C LYS A 764 28.48 -0.24 -24.71
N LEU A 765 29.81 -0.36 -24.79
CA LEU A 765 30.74 0.62 -24.25
C LEU A 765 30.92 1.85 -25.15
N ASN A 766 30.92 1.71 -26.47
CA ASN A 766 31.16 2.81 -27.42
C ASN A 766 30.41 4.12 -27.10
N PRO A 767 29.09 4.13 -26.85
CA PRO A 767 28.38 5.38 -26.54
C PRO A 767 28.73 5.99 -25.18
N LEU A 768 29.43 5.25 -24.31
CA LEU A 768 29.78 5.64 -22.94
C LEU A 768 31.26 6.08 -22.80
N LEU A 769 32.08 5.92 -23.84
CA LEU A 769 33.53 6.15 -23.78
C LEU A 769 33.87 7.58 -23.32
N ASP A 770 33.37 8.60 -24.01
CA ASP A 770 33.63 10.02 -23.67
C ASP A 770 33.23 10.36 -22.23
N GLN A 771 32.11 9.77 -21.78
CA GLN A 771 31.58 9.99 -20.45
C GLN A 771 32.46 9.31 -19.39
N LEU A 772 32.90 8.08 -19.64
CA LEU A 772 33.82 7.33 -18.78
C LEU A 772 35.23 7.94 -18.75
N ASP A 773 35.71 8.50 -19.86
CA ASP A 773 36.97 9.26 -19.91
C ASP A 773 36.88 10.52 -19.06
N THR A 774 35.77 11.27 -19.18
CA THR A 774 35.53 12.47 -18.36
C THR A 774 35.49 12.12 -16.86
N MET A 775 34.74 11.07 -16.48
CA MET A 775 34.65 10.61 -15.10
C MET A 775 35.98 10.07 -14.56
N ARG A 776 36.75 9.36 -15.39
CA ARG A 776 38.09 8.88 -15.04
C ARG A 776 39.00 10.07 -14.74
N ASN A 777 39.00 11.10 -15.59
CA ASN A 777 39.83 12.28 -15.42
C ASN A 777 39.45 13.07 -14.15
N GLU A 778 38.15 13.16 -13.83
CA GLU A 778 37.64 13.78 -12.60
C GLU A 778 38.12 13.04 -11.34
N VAL A 779 38.13 11.70 -11.34
CA VAL A 779 38.46 10.88 -10.16
C VAL A 779 39.96 10.67 -9.99
N LEU A 780 40.71 10.50 -11.09
CA LEU A 780 42.10 10.04 -11.05
C LEU A 780 43.15 11.13 -11.24
N ALA A 781 42.77 12.33 -11.67
CA ALA A 781 43.60 13.55 -11.77
C ALA A 781 45.08 13.30 -12.15
N ASP A 782 45.40 13.29 -13.45
CA ASP A 782 46.76 13.16 -14.05
C ASP A 782 47.69 12.04 -13.54
N ARG A 783 47.21 11.12 -12.70
CA ARG A 783 48.02 9.99 -12.23
C ARG A 783 48.25 9.02 -13.39
N GLN A 784 49.52 8.77 -13.73
CA GLN A 784 49.88 7.80 -14.76
C GLN A 784 49.32 6.42 -14.42
N LEU A 785 48.56 5.86 -15.36
CA LEU A 785 48.05 4.50 -15.28
C LEU A 785 49.17 3.52 -15.62
N THR A 786 49.39 2.55 -14.72
CA THR A 786 50.31 1.43 -14.94
C THR A 786 49.54 0.12 -14.95
N VAL A 787 50.14 -0.93 -15.50
CA VAL A 787 49.54 -2.28 -15.57
C VAL A 787 49.18 -2.80 -14.16
N GLU A 788 49.99 -2.45 -13.15
CA GLU A 788 49.82 -2.89 -11.77
C GLU A 788 48.77 -2.06 -11.00
N SER A 789 48.57 -0.78 -11.36
CA SER A 789 47.65 0.11 -10.66
C SER A 789 46.23 0.11 -11.24
N ILE A 790 46.03 -0.44 -12.44
CA ILE A 790 44.78 -0.32 -13.19
C ILE A 790 43.59 -1.00 -12.50
N ASP A 791 43.81 -2.16 -11.85
CA ASP A 791 42.75 -2.90 -11.16
C ASP A 791 42.29 -2.14 -9.88
N HIS A 792 43.22 -1.45 -9.20
CA HIS A 792 42.89 -0.55 -8.10
C HIS A 792 42.13 0.70 -8.60
N ARG A 793 42.54 1.28 -9.74
CA ARG A 793 41.85 2.44 -10.33
C ARG A 793 40.44 2.12 -10.81
N GLN A 794 40.23 0.90 -11.31
CA GLN A 794 38.89 0.40 -11.61
C GLN A 794 38.01 0.38 -10.36
N THR A 795 38.57 -0.03 -9.23
CA THR A 795 37.86 -0.06 -7.94
C THR A 795 37.53 1.35 -7.47
N ASP A 796 38.48 2.29 -7.54
CA ASP A 796 38.28 3.71 -7.19
C ASP A 796 37.11 4.33 -7.99
N LEU A 797 37.09 4.16 -9.31
CA LEU A 797 36.04 4.71 -10.17
C LEU A 797 34.70 4.00 -9.94
N ARG A 798 34.71 2.69 -9.68
CA ARG A 798 33.51 1.91 -9.32
C ARG A 798 32.90 2.43 -8.02
N GLU A 799 33.68 2.64 -6.98
CA GLU A 799 33.19 3.15 -5.70
C GLU A 799 32.63 4.57 -5.83
N TRP A 800 33.30 5.42 -6.61
CA TRP A 800 32.80 6.78 -6.88
C TRP A 800 31.48 6.76 -7.64
N LEU A 801 31.35 5.92 -8.68
CA LEU A 801 30.10 5.74 -9.42
C LEU A 801 29.00 5.17 -8.53
N GLN A 802 29.32 4.19 -7.68
CA GLN A 802 28.36 3.61 -6.73
C GLN A 802 27.86 4.67 -5.75
N LYS A 803 28.73 5.54 -5.22
CA LYS A 803 28.32 6.65 -4.34
C LYS A 803 27.39 7.64 -5.05
N LYS A 804 27.64 7.99 -6.32
CA LYS A 804 26.72 8.84 -7.10
C LYS A 804 25.38 8.16 -7.31
N ILE A 805 25.37 6.87 -7.69
CA ILE A 805 24.15 6.07 -7.86
C ILE A 805 23.36 6.01 -6.55
N ASP A 806 24.02 5.76 -5.41
CA ASP A 806 23.37 5.67 -4.09
C ASP A 806 22.76 7.02 -3.67
N ASN A 807 23.43 8.14 -4.00
CA ASN A 807 22.92 9.48 -3.74
C ASN A 807 21.69 9.80 -4.61
N ASP A 808 21.73 9.45 -5.89
CA ASP A 808 20.59 9.61 -6.79
C ASP A 808 19.43 8.68 -6.40
N ASP A 809 19.71 7.48 -5.89
CA ASP A 809 18.69 6.57 -5.35
C ASP A 809 17.98 7.14 -4.13
N LYS A 810 18.72 7.76 -3.21
CA LYS A 810 18.14 8.47 -2.07
C LYS A 810 17.27 9.63 -2.54
N ARG A 811 17.74 10.43 -3.51
CA ARG A 811 16.99 11.55 -4.10
C ARG A 811 15.71 11.09 -4.77
N ILE A 812 15.78 10.00 -5.54
CA ILE A 812 14.61 9.38 -6.18
C ILE A 812 13.60 8.98 -5.11
N LYS A 813 13.99 8.21 -4.09
CA LYS A 813 13.07 7.81 -3.00
C LYS A 813 12.40 9.00 -2.31
N THR A 814 13.16 10.05 -2.00
CA THR A 814 12.59 11.27 -1.39
C THR A 814 11.61 11.98 -2.34
N LEU A 815 11.90 12.02 -3.64
CA LEU A 815 10.98 12.56 -4.65
C LEU A 815 9.72 11.70 -4.77
N GLU A 816 9.86 10.37 -4.80
CA GLU A 816 8.74 9.42 -4.87
C GLU A 816 7.78 9.57 -3.68
N GLU A 817 8.31 9.61 -2.45
CA GLU A 817 7.51 9.84 -1.25
C GLU A 817 6.77 11.18 -1.29
N ARG A 818 7.42 12.24 -1.81
CA ARG A 818 6.81 13.58 -1.94
C ARG A 818 5.73 13.60 -3.02
N ILE A 819 5.99 12.98 -4.17
CA ILE A 819 5.05 12.87 -5.29
C ILE A 819 3.81 12.11 -4.85
N ILE A 820 3.97 10.92 -4.24
CA ILE A 820 2.86 10.09 -3.78
C ILE A 820 2.03 10.84 -2.74
N ARG A 821 2.67 11.49 -1.75
CA ARG A 821 1.96 12.29 -0.73
C ARG A 821 1.14 13.42 -1.36
N ASN A 822 1.70 14.13 -2.34
CA ASN A 822 0.99 15.22 -3.01
C ASN A 822 -0.13 14.70 -3.91
N MET A 823 0.06 13.56 -4.60
CA MET A 823 -0.98 12.87 -5.37
C MET A 823 -2.13 12.41 -4.46
N GLU A 824 -1.83 11.83 -3.30
CA GLU A 824 -2.85 11.45 -2.31
C GLU A 824 -3.61 12.66 -1.76
N GLY A 825 -2.91 13.78 -1.51
CA GLY A 825 -3.52 15.05 -1.13
C GLY A 825 -4.49 15.55 -2.18
N TYR A 826 -4.06 15.59 -3.45
CA TYR A 826 -4.90 16.02 -4.57
C TYR A 826 -6.14 15.10 -4.75
N ARG A 827 -5.96 13.77 -4.66
CA ARG A 827 -7.08 12.81 -4.74
C ARG A 827 -8.10 13.00 -3.61
N ARG A 828 -7.64 13.31 -2.40
CA ARG A 828 -8.51 13.56 -1.24
C ARG A 828 -9.34 14.81 -1.42
N ASP A 829 -8.72 15.88 -1.93
CA ASP A 829 -9.39 17.17 -2.12
C ASP A 829 -10.34 17.15 -3.34
N TYR A 830 -10.08 16.29 -4.35
CA TYR A 830 -10.81 16.23 -5.62
C TYR A 830 -11.20 14.79 -6.02
N VAL A 831 -12.06 14.17 -5.22
CA VAL A 831 -12.47 12.75 -5.40
C VAL A 831 -13.22 12.53 -6.72
N ALA A 832 -14.08 13.46 -7.13
CA ALA A 832 -14.91 13.32 -8.33
C ALA A 832 -14.06 13.34 -9.62
N GLU A 833 -12.98 14.10 -9.62
CA GLU A 833 -12.07 14.23 -10.74
C GLU A 833 -11.03 13.09 -10.80
N THR A 834 -10.79 12.37 -9.69
CA THR A 834 -9.70 11.38 -9.58
C THR A 834 -10.17 9.93 -9.41
N VAL A 835 -11.40 9.62 -9.79
CA VAL A 835 -12.01 8.28 -9.67
C VAL A 835 -11.20 7.19 -10.38
N GLU A 836 -10.64 7.50 -11.56
CA GLU A 836 -9.91 6.53 -12.40
C GLU A 836 -8.38 6.63 -12.26
N VAL A 837 -7.87 7.48 -11.36
CA VAL A 837 -6.44 7.77 -11.24
C VAL A 837 -5.92 7.33 -9.87
N ASP A 838 -4.90 6.47 -9.86
CA ASP A 838 -4.24 6.02 -8.63
C ASP A 838 -3.10 6.95 -8.20
N ALA A 839 -2.80 7.00 -6.89
CA ALA A 839 -1.66 7.72 -6.34
C ALA A 839 -0.36 6.89 -6.42
N LYS A 840 0.11 6.64 -7.64
CA LYS A 840 1.38 5.96 -7.94
C LYS A 840 2.18 6.79 -8.93
N ILE A 841 3.50 6.61 -8.92
CA ILE A 841 4.41 7.30 -9.87
C ILE A 841 4.05 6.95 -11.32
N GLU A 842 3.62 5.71 -11.56
CA GLU A 842 3.17 5.21 -12.87
C GLU A 842 1.99 6.02 -13.42
N SER A 843 1.15 6.59 -12.54
CA SER A 843 0.01 7.45 -12.91
C SER A 843 0.41 8.90 -13.23
N GLY A 844 1.71 9.21 -13.26
CA GLY A 844 2.23 10.56 -13.56
C GLY A 844 1.70 11.16 -14.89
N PRO A 845 1.57 10.40 -15.99
CA PRO A 845 1.00 10.89 -17.24
C PRO A 845 -0.45 11.39 -17.11
N GLU A 846 -1.26 10.76 -16.27
CA GLU A 846 -2.66 11.11 -16.02
C GLU A 846 -2.77 12.47 -15.30
N PHE A 847 -1.95 12.70 -14.28
CA PHE A 847 -1.87 14.01 -13.60
C PHE A 847 -1.34 15.11 -14.53
N LYS A 848 -0.34 14.80 -15.39
CA LYS A 848 0.13 15.72 -16.44
C LYS A 848 -0.99 16.10 -17.42
N LYS A 849 -1.83 15.13 -17.81
CA LYS A 849 -2.99 15.36 -18.69
C LYS A 849 -4.04 16.26 -18.02
N MET A 850 -4.33 16.03 -16.73
CA MET A 850 -5.26 16.86 -15.95
C MET A 850 -4.80 18.32 -15.87
N LEU A 851 -3.52 18.58 -15.55
CA LEU A 851 -3.02 19.96 -15.53
C LEU A 851 -3.16 20.61 -16.90
N LYS A 852 -2.78 19.90 -17.96
CA LYS A 852 -2.84 20.42 -19.32
C LYS A 852 -4.27 20.77 -19.74
N GLN A 853 -5.26 19.94 -19.38
CA GLN A 853 -6.67 20.20 -19.66
C GLN A 853 -7.20 21.41 -18.86
N LEU A 854 -6.83 21.53 -17.58
CA LEU A 854 -7.23 22.66 -16.75
C LEU A 854 -6.64 23.99 -17.23
N GLU A 855 -5.36 23.99 -17.64
CA GLU A 855 -4.67 25.20 -18.12
C GLU A 855 -5.10 25.61 -19.54
N ALA A 856 -5.33 24.64 -20.44
CA ALA A 856 -5.63 24.94 -21.84
C ALA A 856 -7.13 25.19 -22.12
N ASP A 857 -8.02 24.40 -21.51
CA ASP A 857 -9.43 24.37 -21.88
C ASP A 857 -10.34 24.92 -20.78
N ASP A 858 -10.24 24.40 -19.57
CA ASP A 858 -11.29 24.61 -18.55
C ASP A 858 -11.17 25.97 -17.86
N LEU A 859 -9.98 26.38 -17.42
CA LEU A 859 -9.80 27.68 -16.76
C LEU A 859 -10.18 28.87 -17.67
N PRO A 860 -9.74 28.95 -18.94
CA PRO A 860 -10.16 30.05 -19.83
C PRO A 860 -11.67 30.06 -20.09
N LYS A 861 -12.30 28.89 -20.24
CA LYS A 861 -13.76 28.78 -20.42
C LYS A 861 -14.52 29.25 -19.17
N PHE A 862 -14.09 28.86 -17.97
CA PHE A 862 -14.73 29.29 -16.73
C PHE A 862 -14.55 30.80 -16.49
N GLU A 863 -13.37 31.35 -16.73
CA GLU A 863 -13.13 32.80 -16.59
C GLU A 863 -13.96 33.63 -17.60
N SER A 864 -14.08 33.16 -18.85
CA SER A 864 -14.92 33.79 -19.86
C SER A 864 -16.41 33.75 -19.49
N ARG A 865 -16.90 32.58 -19.04
CA ARG A 865 -18.28 32.40 -18.59
C ARG A 865 -18.61 33.29 -17.39
N PHE A 866 -17.72 33.37 -16.40
CA PHE A 866 -17.90 34.24 -15.24
C PHE A 866 -17.94 35.72 -15.65
N LYS A 867 -17.03 36.16 -16.53
CA LYS A 867 -17.02 37.55 -17.05
C LYS A 867 -18.28 37.92 -17.82
N SER A 868 -18.82 37.01 -18.65
CA SER A 868 -20.09 37.25 -19.36
C SER A 868 -21.25 37.37 -18.38
N LEU A 869 -21.38 36.45 -17.41
CA LEU A 869 -22.46 36.51 -16.40
C LEU A 869 -22.41 37.79 -15.55
N LEU A 870 -21.21 38.23 -15.15
CA LEU A 870 -21.01 39.43 -14.34
C LEU A 870 -21.34 40.72 -15.11
N ASN A 871 -20.85 40.85 -16.34
CA ASN A 871 -20.92 42.10 -17.08
C ASN A 871 -22.24 42.28 -17.85
N GLU A 872 -22.81 41.21 -18.38
CA GLU A 872 -23.95 41.33 -19.31
C GLU A 872 -25.30 41.22 -18.60
N ASN A 873 -25.44 40.34 -17.61
CA ASN A 873 -26.74 39.99 -17.07
C ASN A 873 -27.01 40.59 -15.69
N THR A 874 -26.05 40.55 -14.75
CA THR A 874 -26.32 41.01 -13.38
C THR A 874 -26.57 42.52 -13.28
N ILE A 875 -25.80 43.34 -14.01
CA ILE A 875 -25.95 44.80 -14.00
C ILE A 875 -27.24 45.23 -14.74
N ARG A 876 -27.58 44.56 -15.86
CA ARG A 876 -28.80 44.86 -16.62
C ARG A 876 -30.06 44.51 -15.84
N GLU A 877 -30.11 43.35 -15.20
CA GLU A 877 -31.30 42.91 -14.47
C GLU A 877 -31.58 43.76 -13.23
N ILE A 878 -30.54 44.16 -12.48
CA ILE A 878 -30.70 45.07 -11.34
C ILE A 878 -31.21 46.45 -11.81
N ALA A 879 -30.65 46.98 -12.90
CA ALA A 879 -31.10 48.25 -13.47
C ALA A 879 -32.54 48.18 -14.01
N ASN A 880 -32.91 47.08 -14.67
CA ASN A 880 -34.26 46.84 -15.17
C ASN A 880 -35.28 46.74 -14.03
N PHE A 881 -34.93 46.03 -12.94
CA PHE A 881 -35.79 45.89 -11.77
C PHE A 881 -36.03 47.25 -11.09
N GLN A 882 -34.97 48.05 -10.91
CA GLN A 882 -35.08 49.41 -10.37
C GLN A 882 -35.96 50.32 -11.25
N SER A 883 -35.79 50.26 -12.58
CA SER A 883 -36.60 51.04 -13.51
C SER A 883 -38.08 50.66 -13.44
N GLN A 884 -38.39 49.38 -13.30
CA GLN A 884 -39.78 48.92 -13.20
C GLN A 884 -40.43 49.36 -11.89
N LEU A 885 -39.74 49.25 -10.75
CA LEU A 885 -40.26 49.73 -9.45
C LEU A 885 -40.62 51.22 -9.49
N ASN A 886 -39.80 52.02 -10.15
CA ASN A 886 -40.09 53.45 -10.34
C ASN A 886 -41.31 53.68 -11.23
N ARG A 887 -41.53 52.85 -12.26
CA ARG A 887 -42.69 52.93 -13.14
C ARG A 887 -43.98 52.56 -12.40
N GLU A 888 -44.00 51.45 -11.66
CA GLU A 888 -45.18 51.03 -10.89
C GLU A 888 -45.57 52.08 -9.84
N ARG A 889 -44.58 52.69 -9.17
CA ARG A 889 -44.81 53.80 -8.25
C ARG A 889 -45.50 54.98 -8.94
N GLN A 890 -45.11 55.29 -10.18
CA GLN A 890 -45.71 56.37 -10.96
C GLN A 890 -47.15 56.03 -11.39
N GLU A 891 -47.42 54.80 -11.82
CA GLU A 891 -48.77 54.34 -12.19
C GLU A 891 -49.76 54.41 -11.01
N ILE A 892 -49.31 54.02 -9.80
CA ILE A 892 -50.12 54.12 -8.58
C ILE A 892 -50.52 55.58 -8.31
N LYS A 893 -49.55 56.49 -8.42
CA LYS A 893 -49.77 57.93 -8.22
C LYS A 893 -50.79 58.51 -9.21
N GLU A 894 -50.65 58.17 -10.49
CA GLU A 894 -51.58 58.61 -11.53
C GLU A 894 -53.01 58.07 -11.32
N ARG A 895 -53.16 56.84 -10.80
CA ARG A 895 -54.48 56.29 -10.45
C ARG A 895 -55.11 57.04 -9.28
N ILE A 896 -54.35 57.35 -8.23
CA ILE A 896 -54.84 58.14 -7.09
C ILE A 896 -55.30 59.53 -7.56
N ASP A 897 -54.51 60.18 -8.43
CA ASP A 897 -54.87 61.48 -9.01
C ASP A 897 -56.18 61.45 -9.82
N ARG A 898 -56.41 60.40 -10.63
CA ARG A 898 -57.69 60.23 -11.36
C ARG A 898 -58.89 60.03 -10.44
N ILE A 899 -58.71 59.29 -9.35
CA ILE A 899 -59.76 59.08 -8.35
C ILE A 899 -60.05 60.42 -7.65
N ASN A 900 -59.01 61.18 -7.30
CA ASN A 900 -59.15 62.52 -6.71
C ASN A 900 -59.86 63.51 -7.65
N GLN A 901 -59.58 63.48 -8.95
CA GLN A 901 -60.34 64.28 -9.93
C GLN A 901 -61.82 63.93 -9.96
N SER A 902 -62.14 62.63 -9.88
CA SER A 902 -63.53 62.17 -9.86
C SER A 902 -64.25 62.56 -8.56
N LEU A 903 -63.56 62.48 -7.42
CA LEU A 903 -64.08 62.90 -6.12
C LEU A 903 -64.27 64.42 -6.02
N ALA A 904 -63.45 65.21 -6.70
CA ALA A 904 -63.58 66.67 -6.75
C ALA A 904 -64.88 67.14 -7.42
N GLY A 905 -65.46 66.34 -8.31
CA GLY A 905 -66.73 66.63 -8.97
C GLY A 905 -67.98 66.42 -8.11
N ILE A 906 -67.84 65.82 -6.92
CA ILE A 906 -68.94 65.49 -6.01
C ILE A 906 -68.89 66.46 -4.83
N GLU A 907 -69.85 67.39 -4.73
CA GLU A 907 -69.97 68.26 -3.56
C GLU A 907 -70.37 67.44 -2.33
N TYR A 908 -69.44 67.30 -1.37
CA TYR A 908 -69.72 66.65 -0.09
C TYR A 908 -70.44 67.61 0.88
N ASN A 909 -70.05 68.88 0.86
CA ASN A 909 -70.71 70.01 1.50
C ASN A 909 -70.46 71.26 0.64
N ARG A 910 -71.31 72.29 0.73
CA ARG A 910 -71.20 73.51 -0.09
C ARG A 910 -69.76 74.07 -0.04
N GLY A 911 -69.05 74.03 -1.17
CA GLY A 911 -67.66 74.49 -1.29
C GLY A 911 -66.56 73.57 -0.70
N ARG A 912 -66.84 72.29 -0.40
CA ARG A 912 -65.85 71.30 0.07
C ARG A 912 -65.94 69.99 -0.71
N TYR A 913 -64.78 69.46 -1.11
CA TYR A 913 -64.62 68.17 -1.78
C TYR A 913 -63.64 67.26 -1.03
N ILE A 914 -63.65 65.96 -1.36
CA ILE A 914 -62.82 64.94 -0.70
C ILE A 914 -61.56 64.67 -1.53
N VAL A 915 -60.42 64.48 -0.87
CA VAL A 915 -59.12 64.14 -1.48
C VAL A 915 -58.49 62.98 -0.73
N LEU A 916 -57.90 62.04 -1.48
CA LEU A 916 -57.09 60.92 -1.01
C LEU A 916 -55.62 61.34 -0.96
N GLU A 917 -54.90 60.92 0.08
CA GLU A 917 -53.48 61.23 0.28
C GLU A 917 -52.55 60.16 -0.34
N ASP A 918 -51.48 60.61 -1.00
CA ASP A 918 -50.34 59.78 -1.41
C ASP A 918 -49.38 59.57 -0.23
N GLN A 919 -49.46 58.45 0.49
CA GLN A 919 -48.41 58.00 1.43
C GLN A 919 -47.88 56.61 1.10
#